data_AF-A0A932XVE0-F1
#
_entry.id   AF-A0A932XVE0-F1
#
_cell.length_a   1.000
_cell.length_b   1.000
_cell.length_c   1.000
_cell.angle_alpha   90.00
_cell.angle_beta   90.00
_cell.angle_gamma   90.00
#
_symmetry.space_group_name_H-M   'P 1'
#
loop_
_entity.id
_entity.type
_entity.pdbx_description
1 polymer ?
#
loop_
_entity_poly.entity_id
_entity_poly.type
_entity_poly.pdbx_seq_one_letter_code
_entity_poly.pdbx_strand_id
1 'polypeptide(L)'
;MRISYNWLRSLLPELNHTPAEIAAALTLRSFATTLVGQIHIDPRVIAVKIMQLEPHPNAARLQLATVTDGRQAIRVVCGAPNIATGAMVPYAPPGAEVRHVDGQPRPLAKVAIRGVPSAGMLASPRELSLGEMHSGIYLLPPNTPIGSRLNEHFPDDVILAADITPNRAHDAASHLGIARELSAIYKLAVQEPQIPPLPSSPLPDGWSLKIQAAEDVRRYIGVLLERVHVAASPLWLQARLWAAGGHPINNVVDITNYVMYELGIPTHAFDAAKLPGHTIGVRRAHPQERLCTLDGAIQQLTAADPLIVSNDQPIAIAGIIGGANSEIGDNTLALWLEIASFKPYTIQDTSRRLRLITDAAARHMKDLSSALTREAAARAVHLLQELTGAALRGLIDYYPQPVKRSPILFRPAQVNRRTGSAVPAQQCRDILTRLRCAVPDDGAAWSVTPPAERLDLTGEHDLIEEVVRLYGLERIPTIPPLTGQISPLSDRQQWPEVVRDMLVTAGGSELYNYSFEDETALALLGWKIPPAQRVRVANPPSPEQQYLRTSLIPRLVSCALANKAQLARPASEPERLLFEMNTVFSYGREPGAMIKEAQHIAFVLPGQYASKTEAGRLRDALLERFGLSSAPPNLAAIHTFGPSTAAGRKLGLPLVAVEIVLDWLIAHAERPPEYTLTSENNAVQYEPLSKYPPSYRDLSLFVSPATAAAAVQEIIVRTSGNLVARVDLFDEYAPPVRRGKTPARSLAFHLTYQSPDRTLTDEEINTVHDRIVAALKSELGAEPR
;
A
#
# COMPACT_ATOMS: atom_id res chain seq x y z
N MET A 1 -5.16 -3.20 15.93
CA MET A 1 -5.93 -3.78 17.07
C MET A 1 -5.84 -2.81 18.24
N ARG A 2 -6.97 -2.47 18.90
CA ARG A 2 -6.96 -1.64 20.12
C ARG A 2 -6.70 -2.49 21.35
N ILE A 3 -5.93 -1.94 22.29
CA ILE A 3 -5.46 -2.62 23.50
C ILE A 3 -5.69 -1.72 24.70
N SER A 4 -6.40 -2.24 25.70
CA SER A 4 -6.63 -1.59 26.99
C SER A 4 -5.42 -1.75 27.90
N TYR A 5 -4.88 -0.64 28.42
CA TYR A 5 -3.79 -0.69 29.40
C TYR A 5 -4.25 -1.33 30.72
N ASN A 6 -5.45 -1.00 31.20
CA ASN A 6 -6.01 -1.61 32.40
C ASN A 6 -6.22 -3.13 32.25
N TRP A 7 -6.65 -3.59 31.08
CA TRP A 7 -6.77 -5.02 30.81
C TRP A 7 -5.39 -5.69 30.81
N LEU A 8 -4.38 -5.09 30.19
CA LEU A 8 -3.00 -5.59 30.26
C LEU A 8 -2.51 -5.69 31.71
N ARG A 9 -2.77 -4.69 32.57
CA ARG A 9 -2.42 -4.74 34.00
C ARG A 9 -3.13 -5.87 34.75
N SER A 10 -4.35 -6.22 34.36
CA SER A 10 -5.05 -7.37 34.97
C SER A 10 -4.43 -8.72 34.58
N LEU A 11 -3.76 -8.79 33.41
CA LEU A 11 -3.03 -9.97 32.94
C LEU A 11 -1.56 -9.96 33.38
N LEU A 12 -1.01 -8.80 33.71
CA LEU A 12 0.37 -8.57 34.14
C LEU A 12 0.36 -7.68 35.41
N PRO A 13 0.10 -8.25 36.59
CA PRO A 13 -0.01 -7.47 37.84
C PRO A 13 1.25 -6.67 38.17
N GLU A 14 2.43 -7.15 37.74
CA GLU A 14 3.74 -6.54 37.93
C GLU A 14 4.10 -5.49 36.86
N LEU A 15 3.17 -5.18 35.94
CA LEU A 15 3.39 -4.19 34.89
C LEU A 15 3.38 -2.77 35.46
N ASN A 16 4.57 -2.22 35.66
CA ASN A 16 4.79 -0.86 36.16
C ASN A 16 5.20 0.16 35.08
N HIS A 17 5.30 -0.28 33.82
CA HIS A 17 5.69 0.57 32.69
C HIS A 17 4.51 1.44 32.23
N THR A 18 4.80 2.67 31.86
CA THR A 18 3.81 3.59 31.28
C THR A 18 3.31 3.08 29.92
N PRO A 19 2.10 3.50 29.48
CA PRO A 19 1.61 3.16 28.14
C PRO A 19 2.56 3.56 27.01
N ALA A 20 3.29 4.67 27.16
CA ALA A 20 4.27 5.13 26.18
C ALA A 20 5.49 4.20 26.09
N GLU A 21 6.02 3.73 27.23
CA GLU A 21 7.11 2.75 27.27
C GLU A 21 6.69 1.40 26.69
N ILE A 22 5.45 0.97 26.97
CA ILE A 22 4.87 -0.25 26.37
C ILE A 22 4.78 -0.12 24.85
N ALA A 23 4.25 1.00 24.35
CA ALA A 23 4.15 1.27 22.91
C ALA A 23 5.52 1.26 22.22
N ALA A 24 6.52 1.90 22.83
CA ALA A 24 7.89 1.92 22.34
C ALA A 24 8.52 0.52 22.32
N ALA A 25 8.36 -0.26 23.40
CA ALA A 25 8.93 -1.60 23.49
C ALA A 25 8.29 -2.58 22.48
N LEU A 26 6.97 -2.54 22.31
CA LEU A 26 6.28 -3.35 21.30
C LEU A 26 6.72 -2.94 19.89
N THR A 27 6.85 -1.63 19.61
CA THR A 27 7.32 -1.13 18.31
C THR A 27 8.73 -1.61 17.99
N LEU A 28 9.64 -1.57 18.97
CA LEU A 28 11.03 -1.95 18.78
C LEU A 28 11.22 -3.47 18.63
N ARG A 29 10.38 -4.29 19.28
CA ARG A 29 10.62 -5.74 19.44
C ARG A 29 9.58 -6.66 18.80
N SER A 30 8.45 -6.12 18.32
CA SER A 30 7.34 -6.89 17.78
C SER A 30 6.66 -6.23 16.59
N PHE A 31 5.88 -5.18 16.80
CA PHE A 31 5.09 -4.50 15.76
C PHE A 31 4.76 -3.07 16.18
N ALA A 32 4.55 -2.21 15.18
CA ALA A 32 4.25 -0.79 15.39
C ALA A 32 3.05 -0.64 16.33
N THR A 33 3.25 0.10 17.42
CA THR A 33 2.27 0.33 18.46
C THR A 33 2.26 1.81 18.85
N THR A 34 1.08 2.42 18.88
CA THR A 34 0.90 3.85 19.19
C THR A 34 -0.18 4.05 20.24
N LEU A 35 -0.22 5.24 20.86
CA LEU A 35 -1.33 5.65 21.72
C LEU A 35 -2.42 6.28 20.84
N VAL A 36 -3.66 5.84 20.98
CA VAL A 36 -4.78 6.27 20.10
C VAL A 36 -5.95 6.90 20.83
N GLY A 37 -5.93 6.94 22.16
CA GLY A 37 -6.95 7.61 22.93
C GLY A 37 -6.95 7.26 24.40
N GLN A 38 -7.93 7.82 25.10
CA GLN A 38 -8.17 7.60 26.52
C GLN A 38 -9.67 7.48 26.77
N ILE A 39 -10.04 6.58 27.66
CA ILE A 39 -11.37 6.53 28.27
C ILE A 39 -11.28 7.32 29.57
N HIS A 40 -12.15 8.31 29.72
CA HIS A 40 -12.29 9.12 30.94
C HIS A 40 -13.75 9.56 31.08
N ILE A 41 -14.33 9.26 32.24
CA ILE A 41 -15.67 9.70 32.63
C ILE A 41 -15.52 10.59 33.86
N ASP A 42 -16.08 11.81 33.81
CA ASP A 42 -16.04 12.73 34.95
C ASP A 42 -16.69 12.06 36.19
N PRO A 43 -16.04 12.08 37.37
CA PRO A 43 -16.55 11.46 38.60
C PRO A 43 -17.92 11.95 39.08
N ARG A 44 -18.42 13.07 38.55
CA ARG A 44 -19.76 13.61 38.82
C ARG A 44 -20.85 12.93 37.98
N VAL A 45 -20.49 12.18 36.95
CA VAL A 45 -21.46 11.42 36.14
C VAL A 45 -21.95 10.22 36.93
N ILE A 46 -23.26 10.16 37.14
CA ILE A 46 -23.91 9.12 37.95
C ILE A 46 -24.99 8.38 37.16
N ALA A 47 -25.26 7.14 37.55
CA ALA A 47 -26.38 6.38 37.02
C ALA A 47 -27.70 6.85 37.64
N VAL A 48 -28.68 7.21 36.81
CA VAL A 48 -30.02 7.65 37.25
C VAL A 48 -31.11 6.86 36.55
N LYS A 49 -32.30 6.85 37.14
CA LYS A 49 -33.49 6.24 36.55
C LYS A 49 -34.44 7.29 36.00
N ILE A 50 -34.93 7.11 34.77
CA ILE A 50 -35.98 7.95 34.20
C ILE A 50 -37.32 7.61 34.87
N MET A 51 -37.90 8.57 35.59
CA MET A 51 -39.19 8.40 36.28
C MET A 51 -40.38 8.78 35.41
N GLN A 52 -40.23 9.82 34.59
CA GLN A 52 -41.30 10.35 33.75
C GLN A 52 -40.71 11.06 32.52
N LEU A 53 -41.43 10.97 31.40
CA LEU A 53 -41.15 11.68 30.15
C LEU A 53 -42.35 12.55 29.76
N GLU A 54 -42.11 13.81 29.46
CA GLU A 54 -43.12 14.77 28.99
C GLU A 54 -42.67 15.41 27.66
N PRO A 55 -43.58 15.71 26.71
CA PRO A 55 -43.22 16.49 25.53
C PRO A 55 -42.70 17.89 25.91
N HIS A 56 -41.68 18.38 25.21
CA HIS A 56 -41.19 19.74 25.46
C HIS A 56 -42.20 20.79 24.92
N PRO A 57 -42.59 21.81 25.71
CA PRO A 57 -43.67 22.73 25.36
C PRO A 57 -43.39 23.55 24.08
N ASN A 58 -42.10 23.85 23.84
CA ASN A 58 -41.67 24.73 22.74
C ASN A 58 -40.86 24.00 21.65
N ALA A 59 -40.80 22.66 21.64
CA ALA A 59 -39.98 21.92 20.66
C ALA A 59 -40.46 20.48 20.43
N ALA A 60 -40.89 20.17 19.20
CA ALA A 60 -41.48 18.87 18.86
C ALA A 60 -40.51 17.68 18.94
N ARG A 61 -39.20 17.91 18.84
CA ARG A 61 -38.16 16.85 18.87
C ARG A 61 -37.47 16.71 20.23
N LEU A 62 -37.91 17.46 21.25
CA LEU A 62 -37.35 17.40 22.59
C LEU A 62 -38.38 16.87 23.57
N GLN A 63 -37.87 16.19 24.58
CA GLN A 63 -38.64 15.69 25.70
C GLN A 63 -38.01 16.22 26.99
N LEU A 64 -38.84 16.34 28.02
CA LEU A 64 -38.43 16.66 29.36
C LEU A 64 -38.46 15.37 30.18
N ALA A 65 -37.27 14.92 30.58
CA ALA A 65 -37.09 13.74 31.40
C ALA A 65 -36.94 14.16 32.87
N THR A 66 -37.81 13.63 33.72
CA THR A 66 -37.63 13.68 35.18
C THR A 66 -36.89 12.41 35.59
N VAL A 67 -35.68 12.57 36.11
CA VAL A 67 -34.79 11.47 36.53
C VAL A 67 -34.54 11.51 38.03
N THR A 68 -34.17 10.38 38.64
CA THR A 68 -33.85 10.28 40.07
C THR A 68 -32.49 9.64 40.31
N ASP A 69 -31.73 10.23 41.23
CA ASP A 69 -30.51 9.67 41.83
C ASP A 69 -30.81 8.87 43.12
N GLY A 70 -32.09 8.62 43.42
CA GLY A 70 -32.57 7.96 44.63
C GLY A 70 -32.82 8.92 45.80
N ARG A 71 -32.40 10.18 45.70
CA ARG A 71 -32.59 11.21 46.74
C ARG A 71 -33.46 12.37 46.26
N GLN A 72 -33.30 12.78 45.02
CA GLN A 72 -34.00 13.94 44.45
C GLN A 72 -34.46 13.67 43.01
N ALA A 73 -35.52 14.38 42.61
CA ALA A 73 -35.99 14.41 41.22
C ALA A 73 -35.32 15.57 40.46
N ILE A 74 -34.70 15.26 39.33
CA ILE A 74 -33.94 16.19 38.50
C ILE A 74 -34.62 16.28 37.13
N ARG A 75 -34.86 17.48 36.64
CA ARG A 75 -35.46 17.71 35.31
C ARG A 75 -34.38 18.03 34.29
N VAL A 76 -34.33 17.24 33.22
CA VAL A 76 -33.35 17.33 32.14
C VAL A 76 -34.09 17.37 30.80
N VAL A 77 -33.70 18.28 29.91
CA VAL A 77 -34.20 18.29 28.53
C VAL A 77 -33.33 17.33 27.70
N CYS A 78 -33.96 16.38 27.01
CA CYS A 78 -33.28 15.39 26.18
C CYS A 78 -33.97 15.26 24.81
N GLY A 79 -33.19 15.14 23.75
CA GLY A 79 -33.68 14.94 22.38
C GLY A 79 -33.39 13.56 21.80
N ALA A 80 -32.85 12.63 22.61
CA ALA A 80 -32.46 11.33 22.12
C ALA A 80 -33.71 10.46 21.83
N PRO A 81 -33.74 9.75 20.69
CA PRO A 81 -34.92 8.99 20.27
C PRO A 81 -35.15 7.71 21.10
N ASN A 82 -34.13 7.25 21.83
CA ASN A 82 -34.13 5.99 22.57
C ASN A 82 -34.39 6.16 24.08
N ILE A 83 -34.91 7.30 24.52
CA ILE A 83 -35.26 7.50 25.94
C ILE A 83 -36.60 6.84 26.27
N ALA A 84 -36.67 6.16 27.42
CA ALA A 84 -37.88 5.49 27.87
C ALA A 84 -38.04 5.61 29.40
N THR A 85 -39.29 5.74 29.86
CA THR A 85 -39.60 5.69 31.30
C THR A 85 -39.13 4.36 31.89
N GLY A 86 -38.48 4.43 33.05
CA GLY A 86 -37.90 3.27 33.74
C GLY A 86 -36.47 2.92 33.35
N ALA A 87 -35.93 3.50 32.26
CA ALA A 87 -34.57 3.22 31.80
C ALA A 87 -33.51 3.75 32.79
N MET A 88 -32.43 2.98 32.93
CA MET A 88 -31.21 3.40 33.63
C MET A 88 -30.27 4.09 32.64
N VAL A 89 -29.82 5.29 32.98
CA VAL A 89 -29.08 6.16 32.05
C VAL A 89 -28.00 6.96 32.80
N PRO A 90 -26.92 7.35 32.12
CA PRO A 90 -25.90 8.20 32.72
C PRO A 90 -26.35 9.67 32.70
N TYR A 91 -26.26 10.31 33.85
CA TYR A 91 -26.57 11.72 34.02
C TYR A 91 -25.33 12.52 34.38
N ALA A 92 -25.07 13.56 33.60
CA ALA A 92 -24.01 14.52 33.81
C ALA A 92 -24.61 15.83 34.37
N PRO A 93 -24.34 16.19 35.64
CA PRO A 93 -24.81 17.43 36.22
C PRO A 93 -24.06 18.65 35.68
N PRO A 94 -24.58 19.89 35.87
CA PRO A 94 -23.82 21.10 35.60
C PRO A 94 -22.46 21.09 36.31
N GLY A 95 -21.41 21.45 35.58
CA GLY A 95 -20.02 21.39 36.01
C GLY A 95 -19.31 20.05 35.75
N ALA A 96 -20.03 18.99 35.36
CA ALA A 96 -19.40 17.75 34.88
C ALA A 96 -18.81 17.98 33.48
N GLU A 97 -17.61 17.45 33.25
CA GLU A 97 -16.96 17.48 31.94
C GLU A 97 -17.50 16.38 31.02
N VAL A 98 -17.90 16.77 29.81
CA VAL A 98 -18.36 15.86 28.75
C VAL A 98 -17.68 16.21 27.43
N ARG A 99 -17.51 15.22 26.56
CA ARG A 99 -16.96 15.46 25.22
C ARG A 99 -17.97 16.09 24.28
N HIS A 100 -17.55 17.10 23.55
CA HIS A 100 -18.35 17.76 22.51
C HIS A 100 -18.07 17.19 21.11
N VAL A 101 -18.74 17.74 20.09
CA VAL A 101 -18.64 17.32 18.68
C VAL A 101 -17.22 17.47 18.10
N ASP A 102 -16.41 18.35 18.66
CA ASP A 102 -14.99 18.52 18.33
C ASP A 102 -14.07 17.54 19.09
N GLY A 103 -14.64 16.70 19.95
CA GLY A 103 -13.93 15.72 20.78
C GLY A 103 -13.31 16.30 22.05
N GLN A 104 -13.43 17.60 22.30
CA GLN A 104 -12.81 18.24 23.46
C GLN A 104 -13.71 18.15 24.70
N PRO A 105 -13.16 17.82 25.89
CA PRO A 105 -13.92 17.85 27.13
C PRO A 105 -14.19 19.29 27.55
N ARG A 106 -15.44 19.60 27.94
CA ARG A 106 -15.80 20.91 28.51
C ARG A 106 -16.86 20.74 29.61
N PRO A 107 -16.88 21.61 30.63
CA PRO A 107 -17.87 21.54 31.70
C PRO A 107 -19.26 21.95 31.20
N LEU A 108 -20.28 21.23 31.66
CA LEU A 108 -21.68 21.55 31.38
C LEU A 108 -22.11 22.84 32.11
N ALA A 109 -22.65 23.81 31.37
CA ALA A 109 -23.27 24.99 31.96
C ALA A 109 -24.76 24.74 32.27
N LYS A 110 -25.29 25.44 33.28
CA LYS A 110 -26.74 25.48 33.52
C LYS A 110 -27.39 26.36 32.45
N VAL A 111 -28.17 25.76 31.56
CA VAL A 111 -28.76 26.45 30.42
C VAL A 111 -30.26 26.22 30.33
N ALA A 112 -30.97 27.22 29.79
CA ALA A 112 -32.36 27.05 29.37
C ALA A 112 -32.38 26.66 27.89
N ILE A 113 -32.90 25.47 27.60
CA ILE A 113 -33.03 24.96 26.23
C ILE A 113 -34.45 25.30 25.77
N ARG A 114 -34.57 26.15 24.73
CA ARG A 114 -35.87 26.60 24.19
C ARG A 114 -36.83 27.15 25.28
N GLY A 115 -36.26 27.88 26.25
CA GLY A 115 -36.99 28.53 27.34
C GLY A 115 -37.25 27.65 28.57
N VAL A 116 -36.90 26.36 28.54
CA VAL A 116 -37.06 25.45 29.70
C VAL A 116 -35.69 25.18 30.34
N PRO A 117 -35.51 25.42 31.66
CA PRO A 117 -34.27 25.09 32.36
C PRO A 117 -33.96 23.59 32.31
N SER A 118 -32.74 23.23 31.92
CA SER A 118 -32.23 21.86 32.00
C SER A 118 -31.16 21.77 33.09
N ALA A 119 -31.36 20.88 34.07
CA ALA A 119 -30.41 20.68 35.15
C ALA A 119 -29.32 19.67 34.78
N GLY A 120 -28.66 19.84 33.63
CA GLY A 120 -27.61 18.92 33.14
C GLY A 120 -28.00 18.21 31.84
N MET A 121 -27.46 17.01 31.65
CA MET A 121 -27.57 16.24 30.41
C MET A 121 -27.65 14.72 30.68
N LEU A 122 -28.41 13.99 29.85
CA LEU A 122 -28.33 12.53 29.76
C LEU A 122 -27.33 12.19 28.66
N ALA A 123 -26.29 11.43 29.00
CA ALA A 123 -25.11 11.32 28.14
C ALA A 123 -25.16 10.12 27.17
N SER A 124 -24.67 10.34 25.96
CA SER A 124 -24.34 9.32 24.96
C SER A 124 -22.96 8.71 25.20
N PRO A 125 -22.64 7.54 24.61
CA PRO A 125 -21.29 6.95 24.72
C PRO A 125 -20.19 7.90 24.26
N ARG A 126 -20.45 8.73 23.24
CA ARG A 126 -19.50 9.74 22.76
C ARG A 126 -19.20 10.83 23.78
N GLU A 127 -20.23 11.36 24.41
CA GLU A 127 -20.09 12.38 25.45
C GLU A 127 -19.36 11.85 26.69
N LEU A 128 -19.44 10.53 26.92
CA LEU A 128 -18.73 9.80 27.98
C LEU A 128 -17.32 9.32 27.61
N SER A 129 -16.77 9.71 26.44
CA SER A 129 -15.46 9.22 25.98
C SER A 129 -15.35 7.70 25.78
N LEU A 130 -16.46 6.98 25.58
CA LEU A 130 -16.46 5.52 25.40
C LEU A 130 -16.28 5.10 23.93
N GLY A 131 -16.75 5.92 22.98
CA GLY A 131 -16.64 5.65 21.54
C GLY A 131 -17.30 6.74 20.69
N GLU A 132 -17.49 6.50 19.38
CA GLU A 132 -18.06 7.52 18.47
C GLU A 132 -19.60 7.53 18.43
N MET A 133 -20.26 6.58 19.11
CA MET A 133 -21.72 6.46 19.07
C MET A 133 -22.43 7.66 19.69
N HIS A 134 -23.31 8.30 18.91
CA HIS A 134 -24.04 9.51 19.30
C HIS A 134 -25.50 9.56 18.81
N SER A 135 -26.05 8.45 18.29
CA SER A 135 -27.44 8.39 17.79
C SER A 135 -28.51 8.45 18.90
N GLY A 136 -28.10 8.22 20.15
CA GLY A 136 -28.95 8.26 21.33
C GLY A 136 -28.14 8.29 22.62
N ILE A 137 -28.82 8.29 23.77
CA ILE A 137 -28.17 8.20 25.07
C ILE A 137 -27.71 6.76 25.35
N TYR A 138 -26.75 6.62 26.25
CA TYR A 138 -26.30 5.29 26.67
C TYR A 138 -27.30 4.65 27.63
N LEU A 139 -27.74 3.44 27.33
CA LEU A 139 -28.65 2.67 28.18
C LEU A 139 -27.81 1.75 29.08
N LEU A 140 -27.90 1.96 30.39
CA LEU A 140 -27.19 1.15 31.37
C LEU A 140 -28.02 -0.11 31.71
N PRO A 141 -27.37 -1.20 32.18
CA PRO A 141 -28.07 -2.36 32.69
C PRO A 141 -29.15 -1.97 33.72
N PRO A 142 -30.36 -2.54 33.67
CA PRO A 142 -31.45 -2.17 34.58
C PRO A 142 -31.14 -2.33 36.07
N ASN A 143 -30.21 -3.23 36.41
CA ASN A 143 -29.74 -3.50 37.77
C ASN A 143 -28.57 -2.60 38.20
N THR A 144 -28.20 -1.60 37.41
CA THR A 144 -27.18 -0.62 37.80
C THR A 144 -27.63 0.14 39.04
N PRO A 145 -26.81 0.22 40.12
CA PRO A 145 -27.20 0.92 41.33
C PRO A 145 -27.48 2.40 41.07
N ILE A 146 -28.68 2.88 41.43
CA ILE A 146 -29.04 4.28 41.28
C ILE A 146 -28.11 5.15 42.14
N GLY A 147 -27.58 6.23 41.56
CA GLY A 147 -26.63 7.14 42.19
C GLY A 147 -25.17 6.66 42.19
N SER A 148 -24.88 5.46 41.66
CA SER A 148 -23.49 5.00 41.50
C SER A 148 -22.73 5.89 40.51
N ARG A 149 -21.45 6.10 40.79
CA ARG A 149 -20.58 6.88 39.90
C ARG A 149 -20.11 6.01 38.75
N LEU A 150 -20.28 6.51 37.54
CA LEU A 150 -20.03 5.68 36.37
C LEU A 150 -18.54 5.41 36.13
N ASN A 151 -17.67 6.34 36.52
CA ASN A 151 -16.22 6.17 36.43
C ASN A 151 -15.66 5.05 37.32
N GLU A 152 -16.39 4.61 38.35
CA GLU A 152 -16.01 3.44 39.16
C GLU A 152 -16.21 2.13 38.38
N HIS A 153 -17.13 2.12 37.42
CA HIS A 153 -17.40 0.98 36.54
C HIS A 153 -16.61 1.04 35.23
N PHE A 154 -16.29 2.26 34.76
CA PHE A 154 -15.47 2.55 33.59
C PHE A 154 -14.26 3.37 34.04
N PRO A 155 -13.25 2.73 34.66
CA PRO A 155 -12.08 3.44 35.16
C PRO A 155 -11.29 4.06 34.01
N ASP A 156 -10.57 5.14 34.33
CA ASP A 156 -9.69 5.82 33.39
C ASP A 156 -8.71 4.82 32.76
N ASP A 157 -8.63 4.82 31.43
CA ASP A 157 -7.82 3.88 30.67
C ASP A 157 -7.11 4.57 29.51
N VAL A 158 -5.91 4.09 29.19
CA VAL A 158 -5.15 4.54 28.03
C VAL A 158 -5.20 3.44 26.98
N ILE A 159 -5.62 3.80 25.78
CA ILE A 159 -5.81 2.86 24.68
C ILE A 159 -4.62 2.93 23.73
N LEU A 160 -3.97 1.79 23.56
CA LEU A 160 -2.93 1.57 22.56
C LEU A 160 -3.56 0.99 21.29
N ALA A 161 -2.92 1.20 20.14
CA ALA A 161 -3.23 0.49 18.90
C ALA A 161 -1.97 -0.19 18.38
N ALA A 162 -2.06 -1.50 18.17
CA ALA A 162 -1.00 -2.31 17.57
C ALA A 162 -1.35 -2.71 16.13
N ASP A 163 -0.44 -2.46 15.20
CA ASP A 163 -0.51 -2.90 13.81
C ASP A 163 0.11 -4.30 13.68
N ILE A 164 -0.64 -5.29 14.15
CA ILE A 164 -0.20 -6.69 14.19
C ILE A 164 0.02 -7.20 12.77
N THR A 165 1.26 -7.59 12.49
CA THR A 165 1.69 -8.16 11.22
C THR A 165 1.05 -9.53 10.98
N PRO A 166 0.85 -9.96 9.71
CA PRO A 166 0.21 -11.24 9.42
C PRO A 166 0.88 -12.45 10.08
N ASN A 167 2.21 -12.44 10.23
CA ASN A 167 2.97 -13.52 10.88
C ASN A 167 2.79 -13.58 12.40
N ARG A 168 2.12 -12.61 13.05
CA ARG A 168 1.92 -12.58 14.51
C ARG A 168 0.44 -12.56 14.93
N ALA A 169 -0.48 -12.68 13.98
CA ALA A 169 -1.91 -12.61 14.32
C ALA A 169 -2.43 -13.86 15.03
N HIS A 170 -1.78 -15.02 14.83
CA HIS A 170 -2.18 -16.28 15.46
C HIS A 170 -1.94 -16.33 16.97
N ASP A 171 -1.01 -15.51 17.48
CA ASP A 171 -0.66 -15.44 18.90
C ASP A 171 -0.94 -14.07 19.52
N ALA A 172 -0.73 -12.96 18.79
CA ALA A 172 -0.76 -11.61 19.35
C ALA A 172 -2.07 -10.84 19.11
N ALA A 173 -3.03 -11.34 18.33
CA ALA A 173 -4.29 -10.65 18.00
C ALA A 173 -5.34 -10.63 19.14
N SER A 174 -4.87 -10.59 20.39
CA SER A 174 -5.65 -10.66 21.62
C SER A 174 -4.93 -10.02 22.79
N HIS A 175 -5.66 -9.58 23.82
CA HIS A 175 -5.05 -8.98 25.01
C HIS A 175 -4.12 -9.97 25.72
N LEU A 176 -4.48 -11.26 25.75
CA LEU A 176 -3.62 -12.30 26.30
C LEU A 176 -2.34 -12.50 25.48
N GLY A 177 -2.46 -12.45 24.15
CA GLY A 177 -1.34 -12.49 23.23
C GLY A 177 -0.33 -11.37 23.46
N ILE A 178 -0.83 -10.13 23.55
CA ILE A 178 -0.02 -8.95 23.87
C ILE A 178 0.60 -9.07 25.27
N ALA A 179 -0.15 -9.55 26.27
CA ALA A 179 0.38 -9.76 27.61
C ALA A 179 1.52 -10.79 27.64
N ARG A 180 1.41 -11.89 26.89
CA ARG A 180 2.46 -12.91 26.72
C ARG A 180 3.70 -12.34 26.03
N GLU A 181 3.51 -11.50 25.01
CA GLU A 181 4.62 -10.80 24.35
C GLU A 181 5.33 -9.83 25.30
N LEU A 182 4.59 -9.03 26.07
CA LEU A 182 5.15 -8.13 27.08
C LEU A 182 5.84 -8.88 28.23
N SER A 183 5.31 -10.03 28.63
CA SER A 183 5.98 -10.95 29.57
C SER A 183 7.34 -11.39 29.01
N ALA A 184 7.41 -11.75 27.73
CA ALA A 184 8.66 -12.10 27.06
C ALA A 184 9.60 -10.90 26.82
N ILE A 185 9.10 -9.66 26.84
CA ILE A 185 9.93 -8.45 26.75
C ILE A 185 10.50 -8.09 28.14
N TYR A 186 9.63 -8.02 29.14
CA TYR A 186 9.91 -7.46 30.47
C TYR A 186 10.19 -8.49 31.56
N LYS A 187 10.16 -9.80 31.24
CA LYS A 187 10.37 -10.90 32.20
C LYS A 187 9.32 -10.93 33.31
N LEU A 188 8.05 -10.70 32.96
CA LEU A 188 6.93 -10.65 33.90
C LEU A 188 6.16 -11.97 33.92
N ALA A 189 5.52 -12.30 35.04
CA ALA A 189 4.58 -13.42 35.08
C ALA A 189 3.23 -13.01 34.45
N VAL A 190 2.66 -13.89 33.63
CA VAL A 190 1.30 -13.72 33.08
C VAL A 190 0.29 -14.38 34.01
N GLN A 191 -0.71 -13.61 34.43
CA GLN A 191 -1.90 -14.12 35.11
C GLN A 191 -2.92 -14.56 34.06
N GLU A 192 -2.81 -15.81 33.63
CA GLU A 192 -3.73 -16.44 32.69
C GLU A 192 -5.16 -16.49 33.26
N PRO A 193 -6.21 -16.29 32.43
CA PRO A 193 -7.58 -16.41 32.89
C PRO A 193 -7.85 -17.84 33.40
N GLN A 194 -8.62 -17.97 34.47
CA GLN A 194 -9.07 -19.28 34.95
C GLN A 194 -10.15 -19.81 34.02
N ILE A 195 -9.83 -20.85 33.26
CA ILE A 195 -10.73 -21.46 32.27
C ILE A 195 -11.00 -22.90 32.71
N PRO A 196 -12.22 -23.21 33.19
CA PRO A 196 -12.62 -24.58 33.45
C PRO A 196 -12.53 -25.41 32.17
N PRO A 197 -12.03 -26.66 32.22
CA PRO A 197 -11.95 -27.49 31.03
C PRO A 197 -13.33 -27.79 30.47
N LEU A 198 -13.46 -27.76 29.14
CA LEU A 198 -14.71 -28.08 28.48
C LEU A 198 -15.04 -29.59 28.69
N PRO A 199 -16.20 -29.92 29.30
CA PRO A 199 -16.54 -31.30 29.61
C PRO A 199 -16.86 -32.09 28.33
N SER A 200 -16.70 -33.41 28.35
CA SER A 200 -17.15 -34.27 27.26
C SER A 200 -18.66 -34.44 27.32
N SER A 201 -19.38 -33.82 26.39
CA SER A 201 -20.85 -33.93 26.28
C SER A 201 -21.20 -34.13 24.80
N PRO A 202 -21.55 -35.33 24.33
CA PRO A 202 -21.95 -35.51 22.94
C PRO A 202 -23.22 -34.70 22.63
N LEU A 203 -23.44 -34.42 21.34
CA LEU A 203 -24.69 -33.80 20.91
C LEU A 203 -25.89 -34.71 21.23
N PRO A 204 -27.04 -34.15 21.64
CA PRO A 204 -28.26 -34.91 21.81
C PRO A 204 -28.82 -35.38 20.45
N ASP A 205 -29.67 -36.41 20.50
CA ASP A 205 -30.33 -36.97 19.31
C ASP A 205 -31.05 -35.88 18.50
N GLY A 206 -30.88 -35.92 17.17
CA GLY A 206 -31.43 -34.95 16.23
C GLY A 206 -30.49 -33.79 15.86
N TRP A 207 -29.47 -33.50 16.67
CA TRP A 207 -28.44 -32.52 16.30
C TRP A 207 -27.28 -33.18 15.55
N SER A 208 -26.83 -32.57 14.45
CA SER A 208 -25.69 -33.09 13.68
C SER A 208 -24.85 -32.00 13.03
N LEU A 209 -23.59 -32.33 12.73
CA LEU A 209 -22.66 -31.47 11.99
C LEU A 209 -22.26 -32.14 10.67
N LYS A 210 -22.41 -31.42 9.55
CA LYS A 210 -22.04 -31.87 8.20
C LYS A 210 -21.06 -30.91 7.53
N ILE A 211 -19.78 -31.29 7.50
CA ILE A 211 -18.74 -30.50 6.84
C ILE A 211 -18.53 -31.05 5.42
N GLN A 212 -19.07 -30.35 4.42
CA GLN A 212 -18.87 -30.67 3.00
C GLN A 212 -17.63 -29.98 2.42
N ALA A 213 -17.32 -28.76 2.90
CA ALA A 213 -16.12 -28.00 2.52
C ALA A 213 -14.96 -28.25 3.49
N ALA A 214 -14.53 -29.52 3.63
CA ALA A 214 -13.50 -29.90 4.60
C ALA A 214 -12.15 -29.19 4.39
N GLU A 215 -11.84 -28.77 3.16
CA GLU A 215 -10.60 -28.04 2.83
C GLU A 215 -10.58 -26.58 3.32
N ASP A 216 -11.75 -26.00 3.59
CA ASP A 216 -11.89 -24.61 4.05
C ASP A 216 -11.93 -24.51 5.59
N VAL A 217 -12.07 -25.64 6.30
CA VAL A 217 -12.25 -25.71 7.76
C VAL A 217 -11.06 -26.42 8.41
N ARG A 218 -10.26 -25.69 9.20
CA ARG A 218 -9.17 -26.30 10.00
C ARG A 218 -9.71 -26.97 11.26
N ARG A 219 -10.69 -26.34 11.91
CA ARG A 219 -11.38 -26.87 13.08
C ARG A 219 -12.74 -26.20 13.25
N TYR A 220 -13.73 -26.95 13.69
CA TYR A 220 -15.05 -26.43 14.02
C TYR A 220 -15.53 -27.05 15.33
N ILE A 221 -15.76 -26.23 16.35
CA ILE A 221 -16.40 -26.62 17.60
C ILE A 221 -17.79 -26.00 17.62
N GLY A 222 -18.81 -26.85 17.70
CA GLY A 222 -20.20 -26.44 17.92
C GLY A 222 -20.63 -26.81 19.32
N VAL A 223 -21.24 -25.88 20.05
CA VAL A 223 -21.73 -26.10 21.42
C VAL A 223 -23.20 -25.72 21.52
N LEU A 224 -24.04 -26.67 21.92
CA LEU A 224 -25.45 -26.45 22.20
C LEU A 224 -25.65 -26.09 23.68
N LEU A 225 -26.26 -24.94 23.91
CA LEU A 225 -26.60 -24.41 25.22
C LEU A 225 -28.10 -24.14 25.30
N GLU A 226 -28.73 -24.49 26.41
CA GLU A 226 -30.14 -24.22 26.71
C GLU A 226 -30.27 -23.31 27.94
N ARG A 227 -31.50 -22.85 28.24
CA ARG A 227 -31.81 -21.99 29.40
C ARG A 227 -31.02 -20.68 29.39
N VAL A 228 -30.79 -20.14 28.19
CA VAL A 228 -30.12 -18.86 28.01
C VAL A 228 -31.07 -17.74 28.41
N HIS A 229 -30.61 -16.82 29.25
CA HIS A 229 -31.30 -15.57 29.55
C HIS A 229 -30.56 -14.39 28.89
N VAL A 230 -31.11 -13.88 27.79
CA VAL A 230 -30.56 -12.71 27.08
C VAL A 230 -30.88 -11.43 27.86
N ALA A 231 -29.86 -10.64 28.15
CA ALA A 231 -29.98 -9.39 28.89
C ALA A 231 -28.83 -8.43 28.57
N ALA A 232 -28.88 -7.20 29.10
CA ALA A 232 -27.74 -6.31 29.06
C ALA A 232 -26.53 -6.90 29.82
N SER A 233 -25.34 -6.76 29.25
CA SER A 233 -24.09 -7.21 29.86
C SER A 233 -23.77 -6.49 31.17
N PRO A 234 -23.05 -7.12 32.11
CA PRO A 234 -22.55 -6.42 33.28
C PRO A 234 -21.55 -5.32 32.88
N LEU A 235 -21.49 -4.24 33.66
CA LEU A 235 -20.70 -3.05 33.31
C LEU A 235 -19.20 -3.34 33.09
N TRP A 236 -18.61 -4.27 33.82
CA TRP A 236 -17.20 -4.64 33.63
C TRP A 236 -16.93 -5.21 32.22
N LEU A 237 -17.88 -5.97 31.67
CA LEU A 237 -17.78 -6.57 30.33
C LEU A 237 -17.92 -5.47 29.28
N GLN A 238 -18.91 -4.58 29.47
CA GLN A 238 -19.11 -3.42 28.60
C GLN A 238 -17.87 -2.52 28.56
N ALA A 239 -17.24 -2.26 29.70
CA ALA A 239 -16.02 -1.45 29.80
C ALA A 239 -14.87 -2.03 28.96
N ARG A 240 -14.65 -3.36 29.03
CA ARG A 240 -13.61 -4.04 28.24
C ARG A 240 -13.92 -4.02 26.74
N LEU A 241 -15.19 -4.14 26.35
CA LEU A 241 -15.59 -4.05 24.94
C LEU A 241 -15.34 -2.66 24.36
N TRP A 242 -15.75 -1.61 25.07
CA TRP A 242 -15.47 -0.22 24.66
C TRP A 242 -13.96 0.03 24.53
N ALA A 243 -13.16 -0.42 25.50
CA ALA A 243 -11.71 -0.27 25.46
C ALA A 243 -11.06 -0.99 24.26
N ALA A 244 -11.60 -2.16 23.89
CA ALA A 244 -11.18 -2.92 22.71
C ALA A 244 -11.68 -2.35 21.37
N GLY A 245 -12.53 -1.30 21.39
CA GLY A 245 -13.11 -0.68 20.20
C GLY A 245 -14.42 -1.30 19.72
N GLY A 246 -14.94 -2.29 20.44
CA GLY A 246 -16.29 -2.81 20.25
C GLY A 246 -17.33 -1.96 20.98
N HIS A 247 -18.57 -2.42 20.97
CA HIS A 247 -19.67 -1.83 21.73
C HIS A 247 -20.57 -2.94 22.26
N PRO A 248 -21.16 -2.75 23.45
CA PRO A 248 -22.06 -3.74 24.04
C PRO A 248 -23.41 -3.79 23.31
N ILE A 249 -23.95 -4.99 23.18
CA ILE A 249 -25.26 -5.29 22.56
C ILE A 249 -26.12 -6.06 23.56
N ASN A 250 -25.72 -7.29 23.89
CA ASN A 250 -26.34 -8.14 24.91
C ASN A 250 -25.31 -9.13 25.44
N ASN A 251 -25.58 -9.72 26.61
CA ASN A 251 -24.67 -10.63 27.29
C ASN A 251 -24.19 -11.81 26.43
N VAL A 252 -24.97 -12.31 25.46
CA VAL A 252 -24.54 -13.39 24.58
C VAL A 252 -23.51 -12.91 23.55
N VAL A 253 -23.86 -11.87 22.78
CA VAL A 253 -22.98 -11.31 21.72
C VAL A 253 -21.73 -10.66 22.31
N ASP A 254 -21.88 -10.06 23.49
CA ASP A 254 -20.79 -9.40 24.19
C ASP A 254 -19.77 -10.41 24.70
N ILE A 255 -20.20 -11.60 25.14
CA ILE A 255 -19.29 -12.68 25.51
C ILE A 255 -18.52 -13.17 24.29
N THR A 256 -19.17 -13.33 23.13
CA THR A 256 -18.46 -13.81 21.93
C THR A 256 -17.38 -12.83 21.46
N ASN A 257 -17.71 -11.53 21.47
CA ASN A 257 -16.76 -10.46 21.18
C ASN A 257 -15.64 -10.38 22.22
N TYR A 258 -16.00 -10.50 23.51
CA TYR A 258 -15.04 -10.48 24.60
C TYR A 258 -14.01 -11.60 24.50
N VAL A 259 -14.44 -12.84 24.25
CA VAL A 259 -13.55 -13.99 24.06
C VAL A 259 -12.63 -13.79 22.86
N MET A 260 -13.14 -13.20 21.77
CA MET A 260 -12.33 -12.84 20.62
C MET A 260 -11.25 -11.80 20.98
N TYR A 261 -11.57 -10.78 21.79
CA TYR A 261 -10.57 -9.78 22.21
C TYR A 261 -9.62 -10.30 23.31
N GLU A 262 -10.07 -11.22 24.15
CA GLU A 262 -9.29 -11.84 25.23
C GLU A 262 -8.28 -12.85 24.67
N LEU A 263 -8.75 -13.77 23.82
CA LEU A 263 -8.01 -14.96 23.37
C LEU A 263 -7.67 -14.97 21.86
N GLY A 264 -8.28 -14.10 21.06
CA GLY A 264 -7.92 -13.92 19.63
C GLY A 264 -8.68 -14.82 18.67
N ILE A 265 -9.57 -15.68 19.18
CA ILE A 265 -10.40 -16.58 18.38
C ILE A 265 -11.81 -16.00 18.25
N PRO A 266 -12.24 -15.63 17.03
CA PRO A 266 -13.62 -15.23 16.78
C PRO A 266 -14.59 -16.35 17.18
N THR A 267 -15.69 -15.95 17.82
CA THR A 267 -16.79 -16.85 18.18
C THR A 267 -18.10 -16.23 17.73
N HIS A 268 -19.10 -17.06 17.46
CA HIS A 268 -20.41 -16.60 17.02
C HIS A 268 -21.51 -17.43 17.66
N ALA A 269 -22.70 -16.85 17.87
CA ALA A 269 -23.83 -17.54 18.48
C ALA A 269 -25.05 -17.43 17.56
N PHE A 270 -25.69 -18.56 17.28
CA PHE A 270 -26.93 -18.65 16.53
C PHE A 270 -28.08 -18.99 17.46
N ASP A 271 -29.26 -18.41 17.24
CA ASP A 271 -30.47 -18.80 17.96
C ASP A 271 -30.89 -20.22 17.53
N ALA A 272 -30.87 -21.17 18.47
CA ALA A 272 -31.14 -22.57 18.17
C ALA A 272 -32.56 -22.81 17.63
N ALA A 273 -33.54 -21.96 17.99
CA ALA A 273 -34.89 -22.06 17.47
C ALA A 273 -34.99 -21.65 15.98
N LYS A 274 -34.00 -20.89 15.48
CA LYS A 274 -33.91 -20.44 14.09
C LYS A 274 -33.07 -21.36 13.21
N LEU A 275 -32.61 -22.50 13.74
CA LEU A 275 -31.78 -23.47 13.02
C LEU A 275 -32.63 -24.63 12.47
N PRO A 276 -33.12 -24.55 11.21
CA PRO A 276 -33.96 -25.59 10.63
C PRO A 276 -33.24 -26.95 10.63
N GLY A 277 -33.99 -28.00 10.96
CA GLY A 277 -33.54 -29.39 10.90
C GLY A 277 -32.41 -29.75 11.88
N HIS A 278 -32.04 -28.86 12.81
CA HIS A 278 -30.97 -29.06 13.81
C HIS A 278 -29.67 -29.63 13.23
N THR A 279 -29.40 -29.34 11.95
CA THR A 279 -28.25 -29.84 11.21
C THR A 279 -27.42 -28.66 10.79
N ILE A 280 -26.31 -28.44 11.48
CA ILE A 280 -25.33 -27.42 11.12
C ILE A 280 -24.37 -28.00 10.09
N GLY A 281 -23.94 -27.19 9.14
CA GLY A 281 -22.94 -27.60 8.17
C GLY A 281 -22.08 -26.47 7.66
N VAL A 282 -21.01 -26.85 6.99
CA VAL A 282 -20.14 -25.92 6.26
C VAL A 282 -19.99 -26.42 4.83
N ARG A 283 -20.38 -25.57 3.88
CA ARG A 283 -20.29 -25.84 2.44
C ARG A 283 -19.94 -24.56 1.68
N ARG A 284 -19.57 -24.67 0.41
CA ARG A 284 -19.47 -23.50 -0.46
C ARG A 284 -20.85 -23.05 -0.93
N ALA A 285 -20.95 -21.77 -1.25
CA ALA A 285 -22.18 -21.20 -1.80
C ALA A 285 -22.52 -21.82 -3.16
N HIS A 286 -23.80 -21.86 -3.48
CA HIS A 286 -24.25 -22.12 -4.83
C HIS A 286 -24.09 -20.85 -5.69
N PRO A 287 -23.94 -20.98 -7.03
CA PRO A 287 -23.89 -19.80 -7.90
C PRO A 287 -25.08 -18.88 -7.69
N GLN A 288 -24.81 -17.58 -7.47
CA GLN A 288 -25.82 -16.53 -7.24
C GLN A 288 -26.66 -16.69 -5.96
N GLU A 289 -26.24 -17.55 -5.03
CA GLU A 289 -26.84 -17.62 -3.69
C GLU A 289 -26.75 -16.26 -2.99
N ARG A 290 -27.73 -15.95 -2.14
CA ARG A 290 -27.82 -14.67 -1.43
C ARG A 290 -28.01 -14.90 0.05
N LEU A 291 -27.45 -14.01 0.87
CA LEU A 291 -27.66 -13.99 2.31
C LEU A 291 -27.84 -12.55 2.78
N CYS A 292 -28.87 -12.30 3.58
CA CYS A 292 -29.01 -11.06 4.32
C CYS A 292 -28.13 -11.14 5.58
N THR A 293 -27.13 -10.27 5.68
CA THR A 293 -26.18 -10.23 6.80
C THR A 293 -26.71 -9.37 7.94
N LEU A 294 -26.09 -9.49 9.13
CA LEU A 294 -26.52 -8.77 10.35
C LEU A 294 -26.51 -7.24 10.23
N ASP A 295 -25.79 -6.68 9.26
CA ASP A 295 -25.80 -5.25 8.92
C ASP A 295 -27.01 -4.84 8.05
N GLY A 296 -27.90 -5.78 7.73
CA GLY A 296 -29.07 -5.58 6.88
C GLY A 296 -28.78 -5.59 5.38
N ALA A 297 -27.52 -5.79 4.97
CA ALA A 297 -27.15 -5.84 3.56
C ALA A 297 -27.39 -7.23 2.95
N ILE A 298 -27.85 -7.27 1.69
CA ILE A 298 -27.99 -8.52 0.94
C ILE A 298 -26.70 -8.76 0.17
N GLN A 299 -25.96 -9.81 0.56
CA GLN A 299 -24.71 -10.19 -0.08
C GLN A 299 -24.98 -11.13 -1.26
N GLN A 300 -24.30 -10.88 -2.38
CA GLN A 300 -24.31 -11.77 -3.55
C GLN A 300 -23.06 -12.67 -3.52
N LEU A 301 -23.31 -13.98 -3.43
CA LEU A 301 -22.29 -14.98 -3.20
C LEU A 301 -21.89 -15.68 -4.51
N THR A 302 -20.70 -16.25 -4.50
CA THR A 302 -20.12 -17.04 -5.60
C THR A 302 -19.74 -18.42 -5.09
N ALA A 303 -19.53 -19.38 -5.99
CA ALA A 303 -19.19 -20.75 -5.63
C ALA A 303 -17.85 -20.93 -4.87
N ALA A 304 -17.06 -19.87 -4.71
CA ALA A 304 -15.85 -19.85 -3.90
C ALA A 304 -16.13 -19.53 -2.41
N ASP A 305 -17.31 -19.00 -2.07
CA ASP A 305 -17.57 -18.47 -0.73
C ASP A 305 -17.94 -19.58 0.25
N PRO A 306 -17.23 -19.73 1.38
CA PRO A 306 -17.59 -20.67 2.41
C PRO A 306 -18.76 -20.12 3.23
N LEU A 307 -19.79 -20.95 3.40
CA LEU A 307 -20.99 -20.65 4.16
C LEU A 307 -21.16 -21.62 5.31
N ILE A 308 -21.76 -21.12 6.37
CA ILE A 308 -22.34 -21.94 7.43
C ILE A 308 -23.82 -22.06 7.13
N VAL A 309 -24.31 -23.29 7.17
CA VAL A 309 -25.68 -23.63 6.78
C VAL A 309 -26.40 -24.37 7.90
N SER A 310 -27.72 -24.20 7.96
CA SER A 310 -28.61 -25.06 8.74
C SER A 310 -29.61 -25.73 7.80
N ASN A 311 -29.66 -27.07 7.79
CA ASN A 311 -30.47 -27.82 6.82
C ASN A 311 -30.32 -27.30 5.38
N ASP A 312 -29.07 -27.11 4.97
CA ASP A 312 -28.64 -26.59 3.66
C ASP A 312 -29.04 -25.13 3.36
N GLN A 313 -29.68 -24.42 4.29
CA GLN A 313 -29.96 -22.99 4.15
C GLN A 313 -28.81 -22.14 4.74
N PRO A 314 -28.34 -21.10 4.04
CA PRO A 314 -27.25 -20.26 4.52
C PRO A 314 -27.67 -19.45 5.75
N ILE A 315 -26.86 -19.50 6.80
CA ILE A 315 -27.06 -18.78 8.06
C ILE A 315 -25.90 -17.84 8.41
N ALA A 316 -24.72 -18.03 7.81
CA ALA A 316 -23.59 -17.10 7.93
C ALA A 316 -22.62 -17.22 6.75
N ILE A 317 -21.86 -16.16 6.51
CA ILE A 317 -20.65 -16.21 5.69
C ILE A 317 -19.50 -16.60 6.62
N ALA A 318 -18.94 -17.80 6.41
CA ALA A 318 -18.03 -18.43 7.36
C ALA A 318 -16.84 -17.53 7.67
N GLY A 319 -16.55 -17.32 8.95
CA GLY A 319 -15.41 -16.51 9.42
C GLY A 319 -15.49 -15.01 9.10
N ILE A 320 -16.62 -14.51 8.59
CA ILE A 320 -16.78 -13.10 8.21
C ILE A 320 -17.94 -12.46 8.98
N ILE A 321 -19.17 -12.90 8.76
CA ILE A 321 -20.36 -12.26 9.35
C ILE A 321 -21.54 -13.23 9.42
N GLY A 322 -22.32 -13.14 10.49
CA GLY A 322 -23.57 -13.86 10.66
C GLY A 322 -24.67 -13.37 9.72
N GLY A 323 -25.65 -14.22 9.46
CA GLY A 323 -26.88 -13.90 8.74
C GLY A 323 -27.99 -13.46 9.69
N ALA A 324 -28.81 -12.51 9.25
CA ALA A 324 -29.94 -11.98 10.03
C ALA A 324 -31.02 -13.05 10.34
N ASN A 325 -31.08 -14.12 9.55
CA ASN A 325 -32.04 -15.22 9.72
C ASN A 325 -31.75 -16.12 10.93
N SER A 326 -30.58 -16.01 11.56
CA SER A 326 -30.15 -16.85 12.69
C SER A 326 -29.68 -16.05 13.91
N GLU A 327 -29.88 -14.73 13.88
CA GLU A 327 -29.47 -13.78 14.92
C GLU A 327 -30.06 -14.09 16.30
N ILE A 328 -29.30 -13.84 17.37
CA ILE A 328 -29.78 -13.87 18.76
C ILE A 328 -30.77 -12.74 19.00
N GLY A 329 -31.97 -13.07 19.48
CA GLY A 329 -32.98 -12.09 19.88
C GLY A 329 -33.24 -12.07 21.39
N ASP A 330 -34.06 -11.12 21.84
CA ASP A 330 -34.40 -10.96 23.26
C ASP A 330 -35.08 -12.20 23.88
N ASN A 331 -35.74 -13.02 23.04
CA ASN A 331 -36.47 -14.22 23.46
C ASN A 331 -35.70 -15.53 23.22
N THR A 332 -34.41 -15.48 22.88
CA THR A 332 -33.61 -16.68 22.63
C THR A 332 -33.42 -17.47 23.93
N LEU A 333 -33.91 -18.73 23.97
CA LEU A 333 -33.81 -19.62 25.13
C LEU A 333 -32.72 -20.70 24.99
N ALA A 334 -32.26 -20.94 23.77
CA ALA A 334 -31.22 -21.90 23.44
C ALA A 334 -30.38 -21.37 22.28
N LEU A 335 -29.10 -21.66 22.27
CA LEU A 335 -28.18 -21.19 21.24
C LEU A 335 -27.21 -22.29 20.79
N TRP A 336 -26.77 -22.17 19.55
CA TRP A 336 -25.62 -22.89 19.00
C TRP A 336 -24.43 -21.93 18.96
N LEU A 337 -23.44 -22.18 19.81
CA LEU A 337 -22.19 -21.45 19.83
C LEU A 337 -21.21 -22.08 18.85
N GLU A 338 -20.75 -21.28 17.90
CA GLU A 338 -19.71 -21.61 16.94
C GLU A 338 -18.35 -21.07 17.41
N ILE A 339 -17.36 -21.96 17.41
CA ILE A 339 -15.95 -21.61 17.55
C ILE A 339 -15.16 -22.34 16.46
N ALA A 340 -14.77 -21.62 15.42
CA ALA A 340 -14.17 -22.20 14.23
C ALA A 340 -12.85 -21.54 13.83
N SER A 341 -12.05 -22.25 13.05
CA SER A 341 -10.87 -21.74 12.36
C SER A 341 -10.95 -22.15 10.90
N PHE A 342 -10.96 -21.16 10.01
CA PHE A 342 -11.09 -21.32 8.57
C PHE A 342 -9.75 -21.04 7.87
N LYS A 343 -9.64 -21.48 6.61
CA LYS A 343 -8.46 -21.22 5.79
C LYS A 343 -8.34 -19.72 5.44
N PRO A 344 -7.21 -19.07 5.73
CA PRO A 344 -7.08 -17.61 5.67
C PRO A 344 -7.30 -17.02 4.28
N TYR A 345 -6.76 -17.69 3.24
CA TYR A 345 -6.87 -17.22 1.85
C TYR A 345 -8.33 -17.21 1.35
N THR A 346 -9.10 -18.25 1.68
CA THR A 346 -10.52 -18.31 1.34
C THR A 346 -11.30 -17.15 1.98
N ILE A 347 -11.05 -16.87 3.26
CA ILE A 347 -11.68 -15.74 3.95
C ILE A 347 -11.24 -14.40 3.36
N GLN A 348 -9.97 -14.27 2.99
CA GLN A 348 -9.43 -13.03 2.40
C GLN A 348 -10.08 -12.69 1.06
N ASP A 349 -10.22 -13.66 0.18
CA ASP A 349 -10.84 -13.46 -1.14
C ASP A 349 -12.32 -13.09 -1.00
N THR A 350 -13.08 -13.81 -0.16
CA THR A 350 -14.50 -13.51 0.08
C THR A 350 -14.67 -12.14 0.75
N SER A 351 -13.92 -11.84 1.82
CA SER A 351 -14.01 -10.57 2.56
C SER A 351 -13.68 -9.36 1.69
N ARG A 352 -12.60 -9.42 0.89
CA ARG A 352 -12.21 -8.32 -0.01
C ARG A 352 -13.22 -8.11 -1.13
N ARG A 353 -13.74 -9.18 -1.73
CA ARG A 353 -14.73 -9.10 -2.81
C ARG A 353 -16.04 -8.50 -2.31
N LEU A 354 -16.50 -8.91 -1.13
CA LEU A 354 -17.72 -8.37 -0.50
C LEU A 354 -17.50 -7.01 0.18
N ARG A 355 -16.24 -6.56 0.32
CA ARG A 355 -15.86 -5.34 1.04
C ARG A 355 -16.30 -5.34 2.51
N LEU A 356 -16.30 -6.53 3.14
CA LEU A 356 -16.70 -6.74 4.53
C LEU A 356 -15.48 -7.11 5.37
N ILE A 357 -14.86 -6.12 6.02
CA ILE A 357 -13.72 -6.32 6.93
C ILE A 357 -14.22 -6.20 8.37
N THR A 358 -14.82 -7.28 8.88
CA THR A 358 -15.23 -7.40 10.28
C THR A 358 -14.03 -7.75 11.17
N ASP A 359 -14.18 -7.60 12.49
CA ASP A 359 -13.14 -8.03 13.45
C ASP A 359 -12.82 -9.53 13.37
N ALA A 360 -13.83 -10.35 13.03
CA ALA A 360 -13.68 -11.78 12.79
C ALA A 360 -12.87 -12.04 11.50
N ALA A 361 -13.27 -11.40 10.40
CA ALA A 361 -12.57 -11.53 9.11
C ALA A 361 -11.11 -11.06 9.23
N ALA A 362 -10.87 -9.92 9.88
CA ALA A 362 -9.53 -9.35 10.09
C ALA A 362 -8.57 -10.31 10.81
N ARG A 363 -9.10 -11.18 11.67
CA ARG A 363 -8.36 -12.23 12.37
C ARG A 363 -8.20 -13.49 11.52
N HIS A 364 -9.29 -14.00 10.95
CA HIS A 364 -9.25 -15.21 10.12
C HIS A 364 -8.35 -15.06 8.88
N MET A 365 -8.32 -13.88 8.25
CA MET A 365 -7.44 -13.60 7.11
C MET A 365 -5.93 -13.71 7.42
N LYS A 366 -5.55 -13.68 8.71
CA LYS A 366 -4.15 -13.69 9.16
C LYS A 366 -3.74 -15.01 9.82
N ASP A 367 -4.43 -16.09 9.46
CA ASP A 367 -4.11 -17.47 9.82
C ASP A 367 -4.09 -17.79 11.33
N LEU A 368 -5.26 -17.86 11.97
CA LEU A 368 -5.36 -18.16 13.41
C LEU A 368 -4.97 -19.62 13.73
N SER A 369 -4.30 -19.83 14.87
CA SER A 369 -4.03 -21.19 15.35
C SER A 369 -5.31 -21.90 15.82
N SER A 370 -5.63 -23.01 15.16
CA SER A 370 -6.76 -23.87 15.54
C SER A 370 -6.55 -24.62 16.85
N ALA A 371 -5.34 -24.56 17.43
CA ALA A 371 -5.07 -25.13 18.75
C ALA A 371 -5.83 -24.39 19.87
N LEU A 372 -5.99 -23.06 19.73
CA LEU A 372 -6.62 -22.20 20.74
C LEU A 372 -8.16 -22.27 20.76
N THR A 373 -8.80 -22.85 19.73
CA THR A 373 -10.26 -22.84 19.62
C THR A 373 -10.94 -23.58 20.77
N ARG A 374 -10.33 -24.63 21.32
CA ARG A 374 -10.93 -25.39 22.43
C ARG A 374 -10.90 -24.61 23.73
N GLU A 375 -9.83 -23.87 23.98
CA GLU A 375 -9.71 -22.96 25.12
C GLU A 375 -10.69 -21.79 25.00
N ALA A 376 -10.82 -21.22 23.80
CA ALA A 376 -11.83 -20.19 23.52
C ALA A 376 -13.27 -20.70 23.72
N ALA A 377 -13.57 -21.92 23.28
CA ALA A 377 -14.87 -22.55 23.51
C ALA A 377 -15.13 -22.75 25.01
N ALA A 378 -14.14 -23.24 25.77
CA ALA A 378 -14.25 -23.39 27.21
C ALA A 378 -14.50 -22.05 27.92
N ARG A 379 -13.79 -21.00 27.52
CA ARG A 379 -13.97 -19.65 28.06
C ARG A 379 -15.35 -19.08 27.76
N ALA A 380 -15.81 -19.20 26.52
CA ALA A 380 -17.13 -18.72 26.11
C ALA A 380 -18.26 -19.45 26.85
N VAL A 381 -18.17 -20.78 26.96
CA VAL A 381 -19.15 -21.59 27.70
C VAL A 381 -19.18 -21.20 29.16
N HIS A 382 -18.02 -21.06 29.80
CA HIS A 382 -17.94 -20.66 31.21
C HIS A 382 -18.63 -19.31 31.47
N LEU A 383 -18.32 -18.29 30.65
CA LEU A 383 -18.95 -16.97 30.77
C LEU A 383 -20.44 -17.00 30.46
N LEU A 384 -20.88 -17.80 29.49
CA LEU A 384 -22.30 -17.96 29.18
C LEU A 384 -23.05 -18.59 30.34
N GLN A 385 -22.49 -19.63 30.97
CA GLN A 385 -23.08 -20.24 32.17
C GLN A 385 -23.19 -19.23 33.32
N GLU A 386 -22.14 -18.45 33.55
CA GLU A 386 -22.09 -17.47 34.64
C GLU A 386 -23.04 -16.28 34.43
N LEU A 387 -23.04 -15.68 33.23
CA LEU A 387 -23.71 -14.40 32.97
C LEU A 387 -25.11 -14.53 32.36
N THR A 388 -25.47 -15.72 31.86
CA THR A 388 -26.78 -15.97 31.23
C THR A 388 -27.56 -17.10 31.90
N GLY A 389 -26.94 -17.89 32.78
CA GLY A 389 -27.54 -19.09 33.37
C GLY A 389 -27.63 -20.28 32.40
N ALA A 390 -26.97 -20.20 31.24
CA ALA A 390 -26.99 -21.25 30.24
C ALA A 390 -26.53 -22.61 30.79
N ALA A 391 -27.11 -23.69 30.28
CA ALA A 391 -26.76 -25.07 30.61
C ALA A 391 -26.25 -25.79 29.37
N LEU A 392 -25.06 -26.39 29.48
CA LEU A 392 -24.46 -27.18 28.40
C LEU A 392 -25.30 -28.44 28.14
N ARG A 393 -25.68 -28.64 26.87
CA ARG A 393 -26.45 -29.81 26.43
C ARG A 393 -25.65 -30.80 25.60
N GLY A 394 -24.70 -30.30 24.83
CA GLY A 394 -23.88 -31.12 23.96
C GLY A 394 -22.90 -30.28 23.16
N LEU A 395 -21.86 -30.93 22.65
CA LEU A 395 -20.89 -30.31 21.78
C LEU A 395 -20.33 -31.32 20.78
N ILE A 396 -19.76 -30.78 19.72
CA ILE A 396 -19.04 -31.52 18.68
C ILE A 396 -17.75 -30.78 18.36
N ASP A 397 -16.64 -31.52 18.20
CA ASP A 397 -15.31 -30.98 17.89
C ASP A 397 -14.79 -31.68 16.63
N TYR A 398 -14.99 -31.04 15.48
CA TYR A 398 -14.44 -31.50 14.21
C TYR A 398 -13.03 -30.93 14.03
N TYR A 399 -12.01 -31.77 14.20
CA TYR A 399 -10.60 -31.38 14.06
C TYR A 399 -9.83 -32.39 13.19
N PRO A 400 -9.99 -32.36 11.86
CA PRO A 400 -9.48 -33.41 10.97
C PRO A 400 -7.95 -33.48 10.94
N GLN A 401 -7.27 -32.34 11.09
CA GLN A 401 -5.81 -32.25 11.10
C GLN A 401 -5.34 -31.40 12.29
N PRO A 402 -5.14 -32.03 13.46
CA PRO A 402 -4.63 -31.33 14.63
C PRO A 402 -3.28 -30.67 14.37
N VAL A 403 -3.10 -29.44 14.85
CA VAL A 403 -1.82 -28.73 14.77
C VAL A 403 -0.79 -29.48 15.60
N LYS A 404 0.27 -29.96 14.94
CA LYS A 404 1.42 -30.59 15.57
C LYS A 404 2.64 -29.69 15.35
N ARG A 405 3.37 -29.39 16.42
CA ARG A 405 4.64 -28.64 16.33
C ARG A 405 5.80 -29.62 16.39
N SER A 406 6.51 -29.75 15.27
CA SER A 406 7.74 -30.53 15.22
C SER A 406 8.86 -29.77 15.93
N PRO A 407 9.77 -30.47 16.62
CA PRO A 407 10.97 -29.84 17.15
C PRO A 407 11.84 -29.27 16.03
N ILE A 408 12.45 -28.12 16.29
CA ILE A 408 13.29 -27.36 15.38
C ILE A 408 14.72 -27.42 15.90
N LEU A 409 15.64 -27.79 15.02
CA LEU A 409 17.07 -27.71 15.33
C LEU A 409 17.49 -26.25 15.49
N PHE A 410 18.02 -25.89 16.66
CA PHE A 410 18.51 -24.55 16.94
C PHE A 410 19.96 -24.58 17.43
N ARG A 411 20.85 -23.85 16.74
CA ARG A 411 22.26 -23.71 17.13
C ARG A 411 22.52 -22.29 17.61
N PRO A 412 22.79 -22.05 18.91
CA PRO A 412 23.08 -20.70 19.42
C PRO A 412 24.21 -19.99 18.68
N ALA A 413 25.21 -20.72 18.21
CA ALA A 413 26.31 -20.17 17.41
C ALA A 413 25.85 -19.51 16.09
N GLN A 414 24.71 -19.93 15.51
CA GLN A 414 24.17 -19.31 14.30
C GLN A 414 23.60 -17.92 14.57
N VAL A 415 23.13 -17.62 15.78
CA VAL A 415 22.71 -16.26 16.17
C VAL A 415 23.88 -15.30 16.00
N ASN A 416 25.03 -15.65 16.59
CA ASN A 416 26.24 -14.82 16.56
C ASN A 416 26.82 -14.72 15.14
N ARG A 417 26.82 -15.83 14.39
CA ARG A 417 27.28 -15.84 12.99
C ARG A 417 26.46 -14.90 12.10
N ARG A 418 25.15 -14.80 12.30
CA ARG A 418 24.25 -13.97 11.47
C ARG A 418 24.23 -12.50 11.88
N THR A 419 24.36 -12.23 13.17
CA THR A 419 24.24 -10.87 13.72
C THR A 419 25.57 -10.19 13.97
N GLY A 420 26.70 -10.92 13.97
CA GLY A 420 27.98 -10.39 14.44
C GLY A 420 27.98 -10.04 15.94
N SER A 421 26.93 -10.42 16.68
CA SER A 421 26.80 -10.17 18.12
C SER A 421 27.41 -11.32 18.93
N ALA A 422 27.58 -11.11 20.24
CA ALA A 422 28.04 -12.11 21.19
C ALA A 422 26.93 -12.50 22.18
N VAL A 423 25.78 -12.98 21.67
CA VAL A 423 24.65 -13.40 22.51
C VAL A 423 25.03 -14.72 23.21
N PRO A 424 25.04 -14.78 24.56
CA PRO A 424 25.33 -16.00 25.28
C PRO A 424 24.24 -17.05 25.07
N ALA A 425 24.63 -18.32 24.95
CA ALA A 425 23.68 -19.42 24.78
C ALA A 425 22.62 -19.45 25.89
N GLN A 426 23.00 -19.23 27.16
CA GLN A 426 22.04 -19.19 28.25
C GLN A 426 20.96 -18.10 28.07
N GLN A 427 21.32 -16.97 27.46
CA GLN A 427 20.36 -15.91 27.15
C GLN A 427 19.42 -16.29 26.01
N CYS A 428 19.91 -17.00 24.98
CA CYS A 428 19.05 -17.56 23.94
C CYS A 428 18.01 -18.51 24.54
N ARG A 429 18.42 -19.37 25.48
CA ARG A 429 17.50 -20.27 26.20
C ARG A 429 16.46 -19.50 27.00
N ASP A 430 16.89 -18.54 27.82
CA ASP A 430 15.98 -17.68 28.61
C ASP A 430 14.92 -17.01 27.72
N ILE A 431 15.32 -16.49 26.56
CA ILE A 431 14.39 -15.88 25.61
C ILE A 431 13.39 -16.91 25.06
N LEU A 432 13.86 -18.04 24.52
CA LEU A 432 12.99 -19.06 23.94
C LEU A 432 12.05 -19.68 24.97
N THR A 433 12.50 -19.88 26.21
CA THR A 433 11.66 -20.36 27.31
C THR A 433 10.58 -19.34 27.70
N ARG A 434 10.90 -18.04 27.74
CA ARG A 434 9.90 -16.98 27.98
C ARG A 434 8.86 -16.89 26.85
N LEU A 435 9.26 -17.24 25.63
CA LEU A 435 8.35 -17.42 24.49
C LEU A 435 7.58 -18.75 24.52
N ARG A 436 7.70 -19.52 25.61
CA ARG A 436 7.03 -20.80 25.87
C ARG A 436 7.43 -21.92 24.91
N CYS A 437 8.61 -21.81 24.28
CA CYS A 437 9.21 -22.94 23.61
C CYS A 437 9.77 -23.93 24.63
N ALA A 438 9.58 -25.23 24.39
CA ALA A 438 10.26 -26.28 25.14
C ALA A 438 11.69 -26.42 24.61
N VAL A 439 12.69 -26.36 25.50
CA VAL A 439 14.13 -26.45 25.17
C VAL A 439 14.77 -27.53 26.06
N PRO A 440 14.63 -28.83 25.72
CA PRO A 440 15.07 -29.95 26.56
C PRO A 440 16.59 -30.11 26.61
N ASP A 441 17.31 -29.87 25.51
CA ASP A 441 18.77 -30.12 25.40
C ASP A 441 19.59 -28.88 25.73
N ASP A 442 20.84 -29.06 26.20
CA ASP A 442 21.81 -27.99 26.50
C ASP A 442 23.18 -28.13 25.80
N GLY A 443 23.28 -28.99 24.79
CA GLY A 443 24.47 -29.15 23.96
C GLY A 443 24.73 -28.02 22.95
N ALA A 444 25.57 -28.28 21.95
CA ALA A 444 25.90 -27.34 20.88
C ALA A 444 24.72 -27.02 19.93
N ALA A 445 23.72 -27.91 19.90
CA ALA A 445 22.48 -27.73 19.17
C ALA A 445 21.32 -28.23 20.04
N TRP A 446 20.16 -27.58 19.95
CA TRP A 446 18.98 -27.87 20.76
C TRP A 446 17.81 -28.29 19.89
N SER A 447 16.98 -29.19 20.41
CA SER A 447 15.69 -29.55 19.83
C SER A 447 14.57 -28.68 20.41
N VAL A 448 14.30 -27.52 19.81
CA VAL A 448 13.33 -26.53 20.33
C VAL A 448 11.93 -26.81 19.80
N THR A 449 10.94 -27.00 20.68
CA THR A 449 9.54 -27.19 20.27
C THR A 449 8.72 -25.93 20.56
N PRO A 450 8.22 -25.21 19.53
CA PRO A 450 7.35 -24.05 19.71
C PRO A 450 6.00 -24.39 20.35
N PRO A 451 5.34 -23.41 21.02
CA PRO A 451 3.97 -23.59 21.47
C PRO A 451 3.00 -23.71 20.28
N ALA A 452 1.86 -24.38 20.49
CA ALA A 452 0.93 -24.74 19.40
C ALA A 452 0.27 -23.54 18.72
N GLU A 453 0.17 -22.41 19.41
CA GLU A 453 -0.29 -21.15 18.86
C GLU A 453 0.68 -20.51 17.87
N ARG A 454 2.01 -20.69 18.03
CA ARG A 454 3.03 -20.03 17.21
C ARG A 454 3.23 -20.75 15.89
N LEU A 455 2.44 -20.36 14.88
CA LEU A 455 2.44 -21.02 13.57
C LEU A 455 3.67 -20.68 12.73
N ASP A 456 4.20 -19.47 12.90
CA ASP A 456 5.35 -18.89 12.19
C ASP A 456 6.69 -19.57 12.49
N LEU A 457 6.85 -20.17 13.68
CA LEU A 457 8.12 -20.79 14.09
C LEU A 457 8.30 -22.16 13.43
N THR A 458 8.81 -22.21 12.20
CA THR A 458 8.91 -23.42 11.38
C THR A 458 10.35 -23.89 11.13
N GLY A 459 11.33 -23.02 11.32
CA GLY A 459 12.74 -23.32 11.13
C GLY A 459 13.67 -22.56 12.07
N GLU A 460 14.97 -22.86 11.97
CA GLU A 460 16.00 -22.27 12.82
C GLU A 460 16.05 -20.74 12.70
N HIS A 461 15.80 -20.21 11.51
CA HIS A 461 15.80 -18.77 11.24
C HIS A 461 14.73 -18.01 12.01
N ASP A 462 13.55 -18.60 12.15
CA ASP A 462 12.44 -17.98 12.88
C ASP A 462 12.79 -17.91 14.38
N LEU A 463 13.42 -18.96 14.92
CA LEU A 463 13.93 -18.94 16.30
C LEU A 463 15.07 -17.95 16.49
N ILE A 464 15.94 -17.77 15.48
CA ILE A 464 16.99 -16.74 15.52
C ILE A 464 16.35 -15.34 15.56
N GLU A 465 15.33 -15.07 14.74
CA GLU A 465 14.58 -13.81 14.78
C GLU A 465 14.01 -13.55 16.18
N GLU A 466 13.35 -14.54 16.79
CA GLU A 466 12.79 -14.44 18.14
C GLU A 466 13.85 -14.09 19.21
N VAL A 467 15.02 -14.74 19.12
CA VAL A 467 16.14 -14.43 20.02
C VAL A 467 16.63 -13.00 19.78
N VAL A 468 16.81 -12.61 18.53
CA VAL A 468 17.39 -11.32 18.16
C VAL A 468 16.48 -10.16 18.54
N ARG A 469 15.18 -10.25 18.23
CA ARG A 469 14.21 -9.18 18.54
C ARG A 469 14.04 -8.94 20.04
N LEU A 470 14.12 -10.00 20.86
CA LEU A 470 14.02 -9.88 22.32
C LEU A 470 15.36 -9.59 23.00
N TYR A 471 16.48 -9.98 22.38
CA TYR A 471 17.80 -9.50 22.77
C TYR A 471 17.91 -7.99 22.58
N GLY A 472 17.34 -7.48 21.48
CA GLY A 472 17.29 -6.07 21.11
C GLY A 472 18.12 -5.80 19.86
N LEU A 473 17.47 -5.35 18.77
CA LEU A 473 18.13 -4.96 17.52
C LEU A 473 19.13 -3.82 17.75
N GLU A 474 18.84 -2.94 18.72
CA GLU A 474 19.69 -1.83 19.14
C GLU A 474 21.05 -2.26 19.71
N ARG A 475 21.20 -3.54 20.09
CA ARG A 475 22.44 -4.11 20.62
C ARG A 475 23.31 -4.77 19.55
N ILE A 476 22.82 -4.87 18.32
CA ILE A 476 23.55 -5.47 17.21
C ILE A 476 24.60 -4.46 16.71
N PRO A 477 25.88 -4.83 16.62
CA PRO A 477 26.91 -3.92 16.15
C PRO A 477 26.72 -3.61 14.66
N THR A 478 26.91 -2.34 14.28
CA THR A 478 26.99 -1.95 12.87
C THR A 478 28.40 -2.24 12.36
N ILE A 479 28.56 -3.36 11.66
CA ILE A 479 29.83 -3.78 11.08
C ILE A 479 29.73 -3.60 9.55
N PRO A 480 30.58 -2.78 8.91
CA PRO A 480 30.57 -2.65 7.46
C PRO A 480 30.95 -3.99 6.81
N PRO A 481 30.31 -4.36 5.69
CA PRO A 481 30.70 -5.57 4.97
C PRO A 481 32.14 -5.44 4.50
N LEU A 482 32.91 -6.52 4.62
CA LEU A 482 34.21 -6.64 3.94
C LEU A 482 33.92 -6.89 2.45
N THR A 483 33.79 -5.82 1.67
CA THR A 483 33.61 -5.92 0.22
C THR A 483 34.97 -6.19 -0.44
N GLY A 484 35.12 -7.40 -0.97
CA GLY A 484 36.23 -7.73 -1.87
C GLY A 484 35.92 -7.24 -3.28
N GLN A 485 36.84 -6.47 -3.87
CA GLN A 485 36.87 -5.94 -5.25
C GLN A 485 35.65 -5.09 -5.68
N ILE A 486 35.91 -3.82 -5.99
CA ILE A 486 34.96 -2.95 -6.68
C ILE A 486 34.98 -3.34 -8.15
N SER A 487 33.89 -3.93 -8.65
CA SER A 487 33.71 -4.07 -10.10
C SER A 487 33.47 -2.70 -10.73
N PRO A 488 34.05 -2.39 -11.90
CA PRO A 488 33.72 -1.17 -12.62
C PRO A 488 32.24 -1.16 -12.99
N LEU A 489 31.67 0.04 -13.15
CA LEU A 489 30.31 0.19 -13.66
C LEU A 489 30.20 -0.41 -15.05
N SER A 490 29.09 -1.08 -15.34
CA SER A 490 28.82 -1.58 -16.70
C SER A 490 28.50 -0.41 -17.65
N ASP A 491 28.69 -0.62 -18.95
CA ASP A 491 28.31 0.38 -19.98
C ASP A 491 26.85 0.81 -19.86
N ARG A 492 25.96 -0.14 -19.49
CA ARG A 492 24.54 0.13 -19.23
C ARG A 492 24.28 1.09 -18.07
N GLN A 493 25.23 1.24 -17.16
CA GLN A 493 25.15 2.18 -16.04
C GLN A 493 25.86 3.49 -16.37
N GLN A 494 26.96 3.45 -17.14
CA GLN A 494 27.75 4.64 -17.44
C GLN A 494 27.16 5.51 -18.55
N TRP A 495 26.64 4.90 -19.63
CA TRP A 495 26.07 5.64 -20.76
C TRP A 495 24.89 6.56 -20.38
N PRO A 496 23.93 6.12 -19.55
CA PRO A 496 22.89 7.01 -19.03
C PRO A 496 23.43 8.30 -18.41
N GLU A 497 24.51 8.24 -17.63
CA GLU A 497 25.14 9.42 -17.02
C GLU A 497 25.76 10.33 -18.07
N VAL A 498 26.52 9.77 -19.02
CA VAL A 498 27.13 10.55 -20.12
C VAL A 498 26.06 11.32 -20.90
N VAL A 499 24.95 10.65 -21.22
CA VAL A 499 23.86 11.25 -21.97
C VAL A 499 23.14 12.33 -21.15
N ARG A 500 22.95 12.10 -19.84
CA ARG A 500 22.38 13.09 -18.92
C ARG A 500 23.25 14.34 -18.87
N ASP A 501 24.57 14.18 -18.70
CA ASP A 501 25.51 15.29 -18.66
C ASP A 501 25.47 16.11 -19.95
N MET A 502 25.41 15.45 -21.11
CA MET A 502 25.29 16.12 -22.40
C MET A 502 24.02 16.98 -22.52
N LEU A 503 22.87 16.42 -22.13
CA LEU A 503 21.60 17.16 -22.22
C LEU A 503 21.50 18.28 -21.18
N VAL A 504 22.02 18.07 -19.96
CA VAL A 504 22.12 19.13 -18.94
C VAL A 504 23.05 20.25 -19.41
N THR A 505 24.19 19.91 -20.01
CA THR A 505 25.14 20.88 -20.57
C THR A 505 24.53 21.67 -21.74
N ALA A 506 23.63 21.04 -22.51
CA ALA A 506 22.83 21.70 -23.53
C ALA A 506 21.71 22.61 -22.96
N GLY A 507 21.64 22.82 -21.65
CA GLY A 507 20.60 23.62 -20.99
C GLY A 507 19.31 22.85 -20.67
N GLY A 508 19.36 21.52 -20.74
CA GLY A 508 18.26 20.61 -20.47
C GLY A 508 17.92 20.48 -18.99
N SER A 509 16.63 20.31 -18.70
CA SER A 509 16.13 19.89 -17.39
C SER A 509 15.53 18.48 -17.50
N GLU A 510 16.04 17.54 -16.71
CA GLU A 510 15.50 16.17 -16.63
C GLU A 510 14.16 16.18 -15.90
N LEU A 511 13.20 15.42 -16.41
CA LEU A 511 11.88 15.20 -15.81
C LEU A 511 11.67 13.71 -15.52
N TYR A 512 10.93 13.42 -14.45
CA TYR A 512 10.49 12.07 -14.09
C TYR A 512 8.97 12.01 -14.18
N ASN A 513 8.45 11.43 -15.26
CA ASN A 513 7.02 11.31 -15.46
C ASN A 513 6.50 9.95 -15.02
N TYR A 514 5.20 9.88 -14.69
CA TYR A 514 4.51 8.62 -14.49
C TYR A 514 4.63 7.73 -15.74
N SER A 515 4.78 6.42 -15.54
CA SER A 515 4.81 5.43 -16.61
C SER A 515 3.45 5.19 -17.29
N PHE A 516 2.42 5.95 -16.90
CA PHE A 516 1.06 5.80 -17.39
C PHE A 516 0.69 6.89 -18.40
N GLU A 517 -0.19 6.56 -19.34
CA GLU A 517 -0.72 7.45 -20.36
C GLU A 517 -2.23 7.60 -20.30
N ASP A 518 -2.67 8.75 -20.83
CA ASP A 518 -4.06 9.15 -21.00
C ASP A 518 -4.38 9.21 -22.50
N GLU A 519 -5.47 8.57 -22.93
CA GLU A 519 -5.95 8.62 -24.32
C GLU A 519 -6.23 10.06 -24.78
N THR A 520 -6.64 10.95 -23.86
CA THR A 520 -6.93 12.35 -24.17
C THR A 520 -5.65 13.13 -24.49
N ALA A 521 -4.59 12.94 -23.71
CA ALA A 521 -3.28 13.56 -23.93
C ALA A 521 -2.63 13.07 -25.24
N LEU A 522 -2.71 11.76 -25.49
CA LEU A 522 -2.25 11.16 -26.74
C LEU A 522 -3.01 11.70 -27.96
N ALA A 523 -4.34 11.80 -27.87
CA ALA A 523 -5.18 12.35 -28.93
C ALA A 523 -4.86 13.83 -29.22
N LEU A 524 -4.57 14.64 -28.20
CA LEU A 524 -4.20 16.05 -28.33
C LEU A 524 -2.92 16.26 -29.16
N LEU A 525 -2.01 15.29 -29.11
CA LEU A 525 -0.76 15.31 -29.88
C LEU A 525 -0.88 14.57 -31.22
N GLY A 526 -2.06 14.03 -31.53
CA GLY A 526 -2.26 13.19 -32.71
C GLY A 526 -1.51 11.87 -32.61
N TRP A 527 -1.04 11.52 -31.41
CA TRP A 527 -0.26 10.34 -31.11
C TRP A 527 -1.20 9.15 -30.95
N LYS A 528 -1.22 8.26 -31.95
CA LYS A 528 -2.05 7.06 -31.90
C LYS A 528 -1.19 5.88 -31.49
N ILE A 529 -1.45 5.33 -30.30
CA ILE A 529 -0.87 4.03 -29.94
C ILE A 529 -1.64 2.95 -30.71
N PRO A 530 -0.98 2.17 -31.58
CA PRO A 530 -1.60 1.05 -32.26
C PRO A 530 -2.21 0.10 -31.24
N PRO A 531 -3.44 -0.42 -31.43
CA PRO A 531 -4.08 -1.34 -30.47
C PRO A 531 -3.17 -2.51 -30.08
N ALA A 532 -2.41 -3.04 -31.03
CA ALA A 532 -1.45 -4.12 -30.83
C ALA A 532 -0.24 -3.77 -29.94
N GLN A 533 -0.06 -2.52 -29.55
CA GLN A 533 1.05 -2.05 -28.69
C GLN A 533 0.56 -1.49 -27.34
N ARG A 534 -0.76 -1.42 -27.11
CA ARG A 534 -1.34 -0.82 -25.90
C ARG A 534 -1.28 -1.76 -24.72
N VAL A 535 -0.36 -1.54 -23.79
CA VAL A 535 -0.33 -2.30 -22.53
C VAL A 535 -1.29 -1.68 -21.53
N ARG A 536 -2.49 -2.26 -21.38
CA ARG A 536 -3.53 -1.78 -20.47
C ARG A 536 -3.32 -2.30 -19.04
N VAL A 537 -3.40 -1.42 -18.06
CA VAL A 537 -3.38 -1.76 -16.63
C VAL A 537 -4.74 -2.36 -16.24
N ALA A 538 -4.74 -3.52 -15.58
CA ALA A 538 -5.98 -4.22 -15.22
C ALA A 538 -6.84 -3.44 -14.19
N ASN A 539 -6.18 -2.78 -13.25
CA ASN A 539 -6.77 -2.02 -12.14
C ASN A 539 -6.09 -0.64 -12.03
N PRO A 540 -6.30 0.27 -13.01
CA PRO A 540 -5.62 1.56 -13.03
C PRO A 540 -6.07 2.43 -11.85
N PRO A 541 -5.18 3.26 -11.25
CA PRO A 541 -5.55 4.15 -10.15
C PRO A 541 -6.58 5.21 -10.56
N SER A 542 -6.57 5.65 -11.82
CA SER A 542 -7.56 6.55 -12.41
C SER A 542 -7.77 6.26 -13.91
N PRO A 543 -8.87 6.76 -14.52
CA PRO A 543 -9.11 6.63 -15.96
C PRO A 543 -7.98 7.21 -16.85
N GLU A 544 -7.26 8.21 -16.37
CA GLU A 544 -6.14 8.87 -17.06
C GLU A 544 -4.81 8.09 -16.94
N GLN A 545 -4.84 6.92 -16.30
CA GLN A 545 -3.68 6.05 -16.06
C GLN A 545 -3.93 4.61 -16.56
N GLN A 546 -4.71 4.47 -17.63
CA GLN A 546 -5.16 3.17 -18.14
C GLN A 546 -4.11 2.37 -18.90
N TYR A 547 -3.10 3.03 -19.47
CA TYR A 547 -2.10 2.39 -20.32
C TYR A 547 -0.70 2.69 -19.85
N LEU A 548 0.24 1.76 -20.03
CA LEU A 548 1.66 2.07 -19.92
C LEU A 548 2.13 2.83 -21.16
N ARG A 549 3.06 3.76 -20.96
CA ARG A 549 3.61 4.60 -22.03
C ARG A 549 4.40 3.80 -23.06
N THR A 550 4.19 4.13 -24.33
CA THR A 550 4.93 3.55 -25.48
C THR A 550 6.01 4.50 -26.01
N SER A 551 6.02 5.73 -25.51
CA SER A 551 6.91 6.82 -25.87
C SER A 551 7.01 7.78 -24.69
N LEU A 552 8.14 8.46 -24.53
CA LEU A 552 8.32 9.50 -23.51
C LEU A 552 7.81 10.88 -23.96
N ILE A 553 7.64 11.08 -25.27
CA ILE A 553 7.28 12.38 -25.87
C ILE A 553 5.94 12.92 -25.35
N PRO A 554 4.84 12.13 -25.27
CA PRO A 554 3.54 12.68 -24.91
C PRO A 554 3.50 13.39 -23.56
N ARG A 555 4.15 12.81 -22.55
CA ARG A 555 4.26 13.39 -21.20
C ARG A 555 5.22 14.57 -21.16
N LEU A 556 6.37 14.49 -21.83
CA LEU A 556 7.29 15.63 -21.94
C LEU A 556 6.62 16.85 -22.57
N VAL A 557 5.85 16.65 -23.64
CA VAL A 557 5.11 17.74 -24.28
C VAL A 557 4.01 18.27 -23.36
N SER A 558 3.25 17.38 -22.70
CA SER A 558 2.23 17.80 -21.73
C SER A 558 2.83 18.67 -20.61
N CYS A 559 4.02 18.31 -20.12
CA CYS A 559 4.76 19.10 -19.12
C CYS A 559 5.23 20.44 -19.68
N ALA A 560 5.74 20.50 -20.92
CA ALA A 560 6.11 21.74 -21.56
C ALA A 560 4.93 22.73 -21.65
N LEU A 561 3.73 22.23 -22.02
CA LEU A 561 2.50 23.01 -22.10
C LEU A 561 2.01 23.48 -20.73
N ALA A 562 2.02 22.58 -19.73
CA ALA A 562 1.59 22.90 -18.37
C ALA A 562 2.50 23.95 -17.73
N ASN A 563 3.82 23.84 -17.91
CA ASN A 563 4.79 24.83 -17.44
C ASN A 563 4.49 26.22 -18.00
N LYS A 564 4.16 26.33 -19.30
CA LYS A 564 3.75 27.62 -19.88
C LYS A 564 2.46 28.16 -19.29
N ALA A 565 1.48 27.30 -19.02
CA ALA A 565 0.16 27.73 -18.53
C ALA A 565 0.17 28.17 -17.06
N GLN A 566 0.97 27.52 -16.21
CA GLN A 566 1.03 27.79 -14.76
C GLN A 566 2.01 28.90 -14.40
N LEU A 567 3.09 29.05 -15.15
CA LEU A 567 4.05 30.10 -14.94
C LEU A 567 3.64 31.27 -15.83
N ALA A 568 3.03 32.31 -15.26
CA ALA A 568 2.95 33.64 -15.87
C ALA A 568 4.36 34.25 -15.99
N ARG A 569 5.29 33.51 -16.59
CA ARG A 569 6.69 33.88 -16.76
C ARG A 569 6.75 35.12 -17.65
N PRO A 570 7.58 36.11 -17.29
CA PRO A 570 7.85 37.22 -18.19
C PRO A 570 8.29 36.66 -19.55
N ALA A 571 7.83 37.27 -20.65
CA ALA A 571 8.20 36.87 -22.01
C ALA A 571 9.72 36.93 -22.28
N SER A 572 10.51 37.43 -21.32
CA SER A 572 11.97 37.53 -21.35
C SER A 572 12.72 36.29 -20.86
N GLU A 573 12.08 35.30 -20.24
CA GLU A 573 12.76 34.05 -19.85
C GLU A 573 12.67 33.01 -20.99
N PRO A 574 13.80 32.45 -21.46
CA PRO A 574 13.80 31.48 -22.54
C PRO A 574 13.13 30.16 -22.10
N GLU A 575 12.32 29.59 -22.99
CA GLU A 575 11.76 28.25 -22.82
C GLU A 575 12.91 27.22 -22.80
N ARG A 576 12.91 26.29 -21.83
CA ARG A 576 14.03 25.36 -21.59
C ARG A 576 13.84 24.04 -22.36
N LEU A 577 14.97 23.44 -22.75
CA LEU A 577 15.01 22.04 -23.17
C LEU A 577 14.54 21.16 -22.00
N LEU A 578 13.56 20.31 -22.24
CA LEU A 578 13.08 19.32 -21.26
C LEU A 578 13.43 17.93 -21.78
N PHE A 579 13.92 17.04 -20.92
CA PHE A 579 14.22 15.68 -21.33
C PHE A 579 13.86 14.65 -20.27
N GLU A 580 13.70 13.40 -20.69
CA GLU A 580 13.47 12.25 -19.82
C GLU A 580 14.20 11.05 -20.41
N MET A 581 14.74 10.21 -19.53
CA MET A 581 15.34 8.92 -19.88
C MET A 581 14.68 7.85 -19.02
N ASN A 582 13.93 6.95 -19.65
CA ASN A 582 13.13 5.99 -18.91
C ASN A 582 12.63 4.83 -19.78
N THR A 583 12.05 3.82 -19.12
CA THR A 583 11.45 2.66 -19.78
C THR A 583 10.14 3.03 -20.49
N VAL A 584 9.99 2.55 -21.73
CA VAL A 584 8.71 2.45 -22.45
C VAL A 584 8.31 0.99 -22.62
N PHE A 585 7.01 0.77 -22.83
CA PHE A 585 6.38 -0.55 -22.81
C PHE A 585 5.62 -0.80 -24.11
N SER A 586 5.72 -2.00 -24.67
CA SER A 586 4.92 -2.42 -25.82
C SER A 586 4.63 -3.92 -25.80
N TYR A 587 3.49 -4.36 -26.35
CA TYR A 587 3.27 -5.79 -26.59
C TYR A 587 4.11 -6.29 -27.77
N GLY A 588 4.58 -7.54 -27.70
CA GLY A 588 5.09 -8.24 -28.88
C GLY A 588 3.99 -8.44 -29.93
N ARG A 589 4.38 -8.68 -31.19
CA ARG A 589 3.45 -8.79 -32.33
C ARG A 589 2.54 -10.03 -32.30
N GLU A 590 2.74 -10.95 -31.36
CA GLU A 590 2.03 -12.23 -31.27
C GLU A 590 1.02 -12.25 -30.11
N PRO A 591 -0.14 -12.93 -30.25
CA PRO A 591 -1.09 -13.11 -29.15
C PRO A 591 -0.42 -13.85 -27.97
N GLY A 592 -0.46 -13.25 -26.78
CA GLY A 592 0.21 -13.81 -25.59
C GLY A 592 1.70 -13.43 -25.46
N ALA A 593 2.23 -12.57 -26.34
CA ALA A 593 3.59 -12.09 -26.21
C ALA A 593 3.79 -11.28 -24.91
N MET A 594 4.92 -11.54 -24.25
CA MET A 594 5.36 -10.76 -23.09
C MET A 594 5.50 -9.27 -23.44
N ILE A 595 5.27 -8.42 -22.45
CA ILE A 595 5.52 -6.98 -22.56
C ILE A 595 7.03 -6.78 -22.79
N LYS A 596 7.37 -6.04 -23.84
CA LYS A 596 8.73 -5.59 -24.12
C LYS A 596 8.97 -4.26 -23.43
N GLU A 597 10.10 -4.18 -22.75
CA GLU A 597 10.61 -2.99 -22.09
C GLU A 597 11.87 -2.51 -22.81
N ALA A 598 11.97 -1.22 -23.08
CA ALA A 598 13.15 -0.61 -23.66
C ALA A 598 13.42 0.75 -23.01
N GLN A 599 14.69 1.02 -22.68
CA GLN A 599 15.12 2.34 -22.25
C GLN A 599 15.14 3.28 -23.45
N HIS A 600 14.41 4.37 -23.33
CA HIS A 600 14.38 5.46 -24.29
C HIS A 600 14.96 6.71 -23.66
N ILE A 601 15.44 7.61 -24.50
CA ILE A 601 15.66 9.00 -24.16
C ILE A 601 14.83 9.87 -25.07
N ALA A 602 14.15 10.85 -24.50
CA ALA A 602 13.45 11.86 -25.27
C ALA A 602 13.74 13.26 -24.74
N PHE A 603 13.76 14.23 -25.65
CA PHE A 603 13.90 15.64 -25.30
C PHE A 603 13.02 16.53 -26.18
N VAL A 604 12.59 17.65 -25.62
CA VAL A 604 11.64 18.60 -26.23
C VAL A 604 12.23 20.01 -26.20
N LEU A 605 12.31 20.62 -27.37
CA LEU A 605 12.70 22.00 -27.62
C LEU A 605 11.44 22.86 -27.85
N PRO A 606 11.08 23.75 -26.92
CA PRO A 606 9.87 24.56 -27.01
C PRO A 606 10.13 25.96 -27.62
N GLY A 607 9.13 26.50 -28.31
CA GLY A 607 9.02 27.91 -28.67
C GLY A 607 10.05 28.39 -29.67
N GLN A 608 10.82 29.43 -29.30
CA GLN A 608 11.79 30.03 -30.21
C GLN A 608 12.94 29.09 -30.58
N TYR A 609 13.17 28.04 -29.78
CA TYR A 609 14.17 26.99 -30.02
C TYR A 609 13.57 25.75 -30.72
N ALA A 610 12.29 25.80 -31.10
CA ALA A 610 11.61 24.71 -31.80
C ALA A 610 12.07 24.62 -33.26
N SER A 611 13.32 24.21 -33.45
CA SER A 611 13.99 24.06 -34.74
C SER A 611 14.33 22.61 -35.02
N LYS A 612 13.91 22.09 -36.19
CA LYS A 612 14.33 20.75 -36.66
C LYS A 612 15.86 20.65 -36.76
N THR A 613 16.51 21.75 -37.14
CA THR A 613 17.97 21.80 -37.31
C THR A 613 18.68 21.70 -35.96
N GLU A 614 18.21 22.43 -34.94
CA GLU A 614 18.81 22.38 -33.59
C GLU A 614 18.57 21.03 -32.92
N ALA A 615 17.35 20.50 -33.04
CA ALA A 615 17.01 19.15 -32.58
C ALA A 615 17.88 18.07 -33.27
N GLY A 616 18.08 18.21 -34.57
CA GLY A 616 18.96 17.34 -35.36
C GLY A 616 20.40 17.40 -34.87
N ARG A 617 20.96 18.60 -34.67
CA ARG A 617 22.33 18.77 -34.14
C ARG A 617 22.52 18.11 -32.78
N LEU A 618 21.58 18.27 -31.86
CA LEU A 618 21.67 17.66 -30.52
C LEU A 618 21.56 16.12 -30.58
N ARG A 619 20.66 15.60 -31.42
CA ARG A 619 20.57 14.15 -31.70
C ARG A 619 21.88 13.62 -32.31
N ASP A 620 22.42 14.32 -33.29
CA ASP A 620 23.61 13.88 -34.03
C ASP A 620 24.86 13.94 -33.13
N ALA A 621 24.95 14.96 -32.25
CA ALA A 621 25.98 15.02 -31.21
C ALA A 621 25.89 13.84 -30.23
N LEU A 622 24.67 13.43 -29.84
CA LEU A 622 24.48 12.21 -29.05
C LEU A 622 24.98 10.99 -29.83
N LEU A 623 24.59 10.79 -31.09
CA LEU A 623 25.04 9.66 -31.90
C LEU A 623 26.57 9.61 -32.03
N GLU A 624 27.20 10.75 -32.31
CA GLU A 624 28.66 10.87 -32.43
C GLU A 624 29.38 10.48 -31.13
N ARG A 625 28.77 10.79 -29.98
CA ARG A 625 29.33 10.38 -28.68
C ARG A 625 29.38 8.86 -28.52
N PHE A 626 28.40 8.14 -29.07
CA PHE A 626 28.42 6.67 -29.15
C PHE A 626 29.29 6.13 -30.31
N GLY A 627 29.91 7.01 -31.11
CA GLY A 627 30.70 6.65 -32.29
C GLY A 627 29.87 6.40 -33.55
N LEU A 628 28.58 6.73 -33.55
CA LEU A 628 27.66 6.44 -34.64
C LEU A 628 27.48 7.64 -35.57
N SER A 629 27.56 7.43 -36.89
CA SER A 629 27.33 8.49 -37.88
C SER A 629 25.84 8.69 -38.23
N SER A 630 25.00 7.68 -37.98
CA SER A 630 23.55 7.76 -38.23
C SER A 630 22.78 6.71 -37.41
N ALA A 631 21.47 6.89 -37.30
CA ALA A 631 20.57 5.92 -36.69
C ALA A 631 19.32 5.71 -37.56
N PRO A 632 18.73 4.50 -37.58
CA PRO A 632 17.48 4.26 -38.29
C PRO A 632 16.35 5.20 -37.81
N PRO A 633 15.47 5.69 -38.69
CA PRO A 633 14.44 6.68 -38.32
C PRO A 633 13.48 6.22 -37.23
N ASN A 634 13.27 4.91 -37.08
CA ASN A 634 12.43 4.32 -36.04
C ASN A 634 13.15 4.15 -34.69
N LEU A 635 14.46 4.37 -34.65
CA LEU A 635 15.29 4.27 -33.45
C LEU A 635 15.79 5.63 -32.96
N ALA A 636 15.76 6.66 -33.82
CA ALA A 636 16.04 8.06 -33.47
C ALA A 636 15.14 9.00 -34.29
N ALA A 637 13.96 9.31 -33.77
CA ALA A 637 12.92 10.04 -34.49
C ALA A 637 12.85 11.52 -34.07
N ILE A 638 12.59 12.41 -35.03
CA ILE A 638 12.31 13.83 -34.78
C ILE A 638 10.83 14.11 -35.10
N HIS A 639 10.12 14.66 -34.13
CA HIS A 639 8.70 14.99 -34.21
C HIS A 639 8.51 16.50 -34.10
N THR A 640 7.67 17.07 -34.95
CA THR A 640 7.38 18.51 -34.93
C THR A 640 5.91 18.79 -34.75
N PHE A 641 5.60 19.65 -33.78
CA PHE A 641 4.25 20.06 -33.44
C PHE A 641 4.12 21.55 -33.73
N GLY A 642 3.22 21.92 -34.63
CA GLY A 642 2.90 23.31 -34.91
C GLY A 642 2.04 23.92 -33.80
N PRO A 643 1.88 25.27 -33.77
CA PRO A 643 1.06 25.96 -32.76
C PRO A 643 -0.42 25.49 -32.70
N SER A 644 -0.88 24.77 -33.73
CA SER A 644 -2.27 24.38 -34.00
C SER A 644 -2.52 22.88 -34.22
N THR A 645 -1.61 21.97 -33.87
CA THR A 645 -1.78 20.52 -34.11
C THR A 645 -1.77 19.70 -32.81
N ALA A 646 -2.62 18.70 -32.56
CA ALA A 646 -3.55 17.94 -33.41
C ALA A 646 -4.94 17.75 -32.74
N ALA A 647 -5.96 17.35 -33.51
CA ALA A 647 -7.37 17.25 -33.06
C ALA A 647 -8.08 18.58 -32.71
N GLY A 648 -7.62 19.72 -33.25
CA GLY A 648 -8.35 20.99 -33.18
C GLY A 648 -8.11 21.85 -31.94
N ARG A 649 -7.14 21.50 -31.08
CA ARG A 649 -6.73 22.31 -29.91
C ARG A 649 -5.45 23.10 -30.19
N LYS A 650 -5.36 24.35 -29.68
CA LYS A 650 -4.18 25.22 -29.81
C LYS A 650 -3.14 24.87 -28.75
N LEU A 651 -1.92 24.51 -29.15
CA LEU A 651 -0.77 24.31 -28.27
C LEU A 651 -0.17 25.64 -27.78
N GLY A 652 -0.36 26.71 -28.55
CA GLY A 652 0.09 28.06 -28.17
C GLY A 652 1.60 28.31 -28.33
N LEU A 653 2.39 27.32 -28.75
CA LEU A 653 3.78 27.44 -29.20
C LEU A 653 4.15 26.31 -30.18
N PRO A 654 5.14 26.48 -31.07
CA PRO A 654 5.77 25.37 -31.77
C PRO A 654 6.63 24.53 -30.81
N LEU A 655 6.74 23.23 -31.06
CA LEU A 655 7.56 22.29 -30.30
C LEU A 655 8.27 21.32 -31.26
N VAL A 656 9.53 20.97 -30.96
CA VAL A 656 10.24 19.86 -31.62
C VAL A 656 10.66 18.87 -30.55
N ALA A 657 10.30 17.60 -30.73
CA ALA A 657 10.67 16.52 -29.84
C ALA A 657 11.57 15.51 -30.56
N VAL A 658 12.52 14.94 -29.85
CA VAL A 658 13.35 13.84 -30.32
C VAL A 658 13.18 12.68 -29.35
N GLU A 659 13.10 11.46 -29.87
CA GLU A 659 13.14 10.24 -29.06
C GLU A 659 14.08 9.23 -29.69
N ILE A 660 14.96 8.66 -28.86
CA ILE A 660 16.00 7.72 -29.25
C ILE A 660 15.92 6.48 -28.35
N VAL A 661 16.06 5.30 -28.92
CA VAL A 661 16.12 4.04 -28.18
C VAL A 661 17.53 3.91 -27.57
N LEU A 662 17.66 4.18 -26.27
CA LEU A 662 18.95 4.18 -25.58
C LEU A 662 19.58 2.80 -25.53
N ASP A 663 18.79 1.75 -25.32
CA ASP A 663 19.30 0.37 -25.33
C ASP A 663 19.95 0.02 -26.68
N TRP A 664 19.43 0.57 -27.78
CA TRP A 664 20.02 0.41 -29.10
C TRP A 664 21.36 1.15 -29.21
N LEU A 665 21.44 2.39 -28.72
CA LEU A 665 22.69 3.16 -28.69
C LEU A 665 23.78 2.42 -27.91
N ILE A 666 23.46 1.93 -26.72
CA ILE A 666 24.40 1.21 -25.87
C ILE A 666 24.87 -0.08 -26.54
N ALA A 667 23.95 -0.82 -27.18
CA ALA A 667 24.29 -2.06 -27.87
C ALA A 667 25.14 -1.88 -29.13
N HIS A 668 25.16 -0.68 -29.73
CA HIS A 668 25.90 -0.36 -30.96
C HIS A 668 27.02 0.66 -30.70
N ALA A 669 27.36 0.93 -29.44
CA ALA A 669 28.41 1.87 -29.11
C ALA A 669 29.77 1.40 -29.69
N GLU A 670 30.37 2.21 -30.56
CA GLU A 670 31.70 1.94 -31.13
C GLU A 670 32.83 2.49 -30.25
N ARG A 671 32.47 3.27 -29.23
CA ARG A 671 33.36 3.86 -28.24
C ARG A 671 32.94 3.40 -26.84
N PRO A 672 33.85 3.37 -25.86
CA PRO A 672 33.47 3.18 -24.45
C PRO A 672 32.96 4.49 -23.83
N PRO A 673 32.16 4.43 -22.75
CA PRO A 673 31.76 5.62 -22.00
C PRO A 673 32.97 6.29 -21.33
N GLU A 674 32.97 7.62 -21.25
CA GLU A 674 34.12 8.44 -20.79
C GLU A 674 34.55 8.15 -19.34
N TYR A 675 33.65 7.62 -18.53
CA TYR A 675 33.90 7.22 -17.14
C TYR A 675 34.56 5.82 -16.99
N THR A 676 35.00 5.21 -18.10
CA THR A 676 35.65 3.91 -18.10
C THR A 676 37.08 4.02 -17.57
N LEU A 677 37.28 3.62 -16.31
CA LEU A 677 38.59 3.60 -15.64
C LEU A 677 39.48 2.40 -16.03
N THR A 678 39.06 1.54 -16.95
CA THR A 678 39.85 0.37 -17.33
C THR A 678 40.87 0.73 -18.42
N SER A 679 42.14 0.67 -18.04
CA SER A 679 43.32 1.02 -18.83
C SER A 679 43.68 0.05 -19.96
N GLU A 680 42.86 -0.96 -20.26
CA GLU A 680 43.31 -2.08 -21.11
C GLU A 680 42.86 -2.00 -22.58
N ASN A 681 41.92 -1.13 -22.96
CA ASN A 681 41.50 -0.99 -24.36
C ASN A 681 41.29 0.46 -24.86
N ASN A 682 41.60 1.47 -24.07
CA ASN A 682 41.59 2.87 -24.51
C ASN A 682 42.85 3.21 -25.29
N ALA A 683 43.05 2.56 -26.44
CA ALA A 683 44.01 3.03 -27.42
C ALA A 683 43.43 4.30 -28.08
N VAL A 684 43.48 5.43 -27.37
CA VAL A 684 43.46 6.74 -28.04
C VAL A 684 44.66 6.72 -28.99
N GLN A 685 44.38 6.45 -30.27
CA GLN A 685 45.43 6.44 -31.27
C GLN A 685 45.87 7.88 -31.48
N TYR A 686 47.12 8.16 -31.10
CA TYR A 686 47.73 9.45 -31.37
C TYR A 686 47.89 9.61 -32.88
N GLU A 687 47.12 10.52 -33.47
CA GLU A 687 47.37 11.01 -34.81
C GLU A 687 48.27 12.25 -34.71
N PRO A 688 49.49 12.23 -35.30
CA PRO A 688 50.35 13.39 -35.29
C PRO A 688 49.69 14.55 -36.05
N LEU A 689 49.66 15.73 -35.45
CA LEU A 689 49.27 16.95 -36.16
C LEU A 689 50.17 17.14 -37.38
N SER A 690 49.58 17.38 -38.55
CA SER A 690 50.38 17.68 -39.75
C SER A 690 51.23 18.93 -39.50
N LYS A 691 52.53 18.82 -39.75
CA LYS A 691 53.49 19.93 -39.65
C LYS A 691 53.46 20.83 -40.88
N TYR A 692 52.70 20.46 -41.91
CA TYR A 692 52.64 21.13 -43.20
C TYR A 692 51.44 22.09 -43.23
N PRO A 693 51.60 23.30 -43.82
CA PRO A 693 50.55 24.30 -43.81
C PRO A 693 49.33 23.84 -44.61
N PRO A 694 48.10 24.10 -44.14
CA PRO A 694 46.89 23.90 -44.93
C PRO A 694 46.75 24.98 -46.00
N SER A 695 46.10 24.62 -47.10
CA SER A 695 45.67 25.53 -48.17
C SER A 695 44.16 25.54 -48.26
N TYR A 696 43.57 26.72 -48.41
CA TYR A 696 42.12 26.88 -48.40
C TYR A 696 41.59 27.21 -49.79
N ARG A 697 40.45 26.63 -50.16
CA ARG A 697 39.67 27.00 -51.35
C ARG A 697 38.19 27.01 -51.02
N ASP A 698 37.49 28.02 -51.51
CA ASP A 698 36.03 28.05 -51.43
C ASP A 698 35.44 27.48 -52.72
N LEU A 699 34.42 26.63 -52.58
CA LEU A 699 33.69 26.03 -53.68
C LEU A 699 32.21 26.39 -53.54
N SER A 700 31.70 27.21 -54.47
CA SER A 700 30.29 27.55 -54.55
C SER A 700 29.64 26.83 -55.73
N LEU A 701 28.51 26.18 -55.48
CA LEU A 701 27.83 25.33 -56.46
C LEU A 701 26.34 25.66 -56.50
N PHE A 702 25.77 25.72 -57.69
CA PHE A 702 24.33 25.64 -57.91
C PHE A 702 23.90 24.18 -58.00
N VAL A 703 22.92 23.79 -57.18
CA VAL A 703 22.35 22.45 -57.12
C VAL A 703 20.82 22.50 -57.17
N SER A 704 20.20 21.36 -57.49
CA SER A 704 18.76 21.19 -57.36
C SER A 704 18.32 21.40 -55.90
N PRO A 705 17.17 22.05 -55.62
CA PRO A 705 16.66 22.26 -54.26
C PRO A 705 16.48 20.97 -53.44
N ALA A 706 16.28 19.82 -54.10
CA ALA A 706 16.12 18.51 -53.45
C ALA A 706 17.46 17.87 -53.02
N THR A 707 18.60 18.43 -53.43
CA THR A 707 19.92 17.87 -53.16
C THR A 707 20.30 18.10 -51.69
N ALA A 708 20.62 17.03 -50.96
CA ALA A 708 21.13 17.14 -49.60
C ALA A 708 22.58 17.64 -49.61
N ALA A 709 22.92 18.60 -48.74
CA ALA A 709 24.30 19.08 -48.61
C ALA A 709 25.28 17.96 -48.20
N ALA A 710 24.82 16.99 -47.42
CA ALA A 710 25.61 15.81 -47.05
C ALA A 710 26.05 14.99 -48.27
N ALA A 711 25.20 14.85 -49.29
CA ALA A 711 25.57 14.14 -50.52
C ALA A 711 26.69 14.88 -51.28
N VAL A 712 26.68 16.21 -51.25
CA VAL A 712 27.76 17.03 -51.82
C VAL A 712 29.06 16.83 -51.04
N GLN A 713 29.00 16.86 -49.70
CA GLN A 713 30.17 16.62 -48.84
C GLN A 713 30.74 15.21 -49.05
N GLU A 714 29.90 14.18 -49.13
CA GLU A 714 30.34 12.79 -49.34
C GLU A 714 31.11 12.64 -50.66
N ILE A 715 30.61 13.25 -51.74
CA ILE A 715 31.29 13.21 -53.03
C ILE A 715 32.61 13.99 -52.98
N ILE A 716 32.66 15.14 -52.31
CA ILE A 716 33.90 15.90 -52.12
C ILE A 716 34.94 15.04 -51.40
N VAL A 717 34.60 14.49 -50.22
CA VAL A 717 35.51 13.66 -49.41
C VAL A 717 35.98 12.44 -50.22
N ARG A 718 35.04 11.69 -50.82
CA ARG A 718 35.34 10.49 -51.62
C ARG A 718 36.24 10.78 -52.81
N THR A 719 36.04 11.90 -53.50
CA THR A 719 36.78 12.26 -54.73
C THR A 719 38.14 12.87 -54.42
N SER A 720 38.26 13.54 -53.27
CA SER A 720 39.47 14.24 -52.84
C SER A 720 40.60 13.33 -52.35
N GLY A 721 40.32 12.05 -52.08
CA GLY A 721 41.25 11.14 -51.43
C GLY A 721 41.66 11.67 -50.05
N ASN A 722 42.95 11.59 -49.72
CA ASN A 722 43.46 12.01 -48.40
C ASN A 722 43.94 13.47 -48.38
N LEU A 723 43.60 14.28 -49.40
CA LEU A 723 44.16 15.62 -49.57
C LEU A 723 43.24 16.75 -49.11
N VAL A 724 41.94 16.49 -48.93
CA VAL A 724 41.02 17.44 -48.27
C VAL A 724 40.83 16.97 -46.83
N ALA A 725 41.43 17.71 -45.89
CA ALA A 725 41.35 17.44 -44.47
C ALA A 725 40.00 17.85 -43.86
N ARG A 726 39.32 18.85 -44.45
CA ARG A 726 38.04 19.37 -43.91
C ARG A 726 37.17 19.98 -45.01
N VAL A 727 35.85 19.78 -44.89
CA VAL A 727 34.81 20.31 -45.78
C VAL A 727 33.71 20.95 -44.95
N ASP A 728 33.68 22.28 -44.87
CA ASP A 728 32.68 23.02 -44.11
C ASP A 728 31.68 23.69 -45.04
N LEU A 729 30.39 23.38 -44.93
CA LEU A 729 29.34 24.20 -45.55
C LEU A 729 29.25 25.51 -44.76
N PHE A 730 29.50 26.65 -45.41
CA PHE A 730 29.49 27.95 -44.72
C PHE A 730 28.39 28.89 -45.22
N ASP A 731 27.84 28.68 -46.43
CA ASP A 731 26.72 29.48 -46.93
C ASP A 731 25.71 28.62 -47.72
N GLU A 732 24.45 28.97 -47.57
CA GLU A 732 23.33 28.44 -48.34
C GLU A 732 22.48 29.61 -48.82
N TYR A 733 22.45 29.80 -50.14
CA TYR A 733 21.75 30.90 -50.75
C TYR A 733 20.71 30.42 -51.77
N ALA A 734 19.45 30.82 -51.57
CA ALA A 734 18.35 30.55 -52.50
C ALA A 734 17.89 31.86 -53.17
N PRO A 735 18.34 32.17 -54.41
CA PRO A 735 17.90 33.36 -55.12
C PRO A 735 16.39 33.32 -55.48
N PRO A 736 15.72 34.48 -55.61
CA PRO A 736 14.35 34.55 -56.10
C PRO A 736 14.25 33.98 -57.52
N VAL A 737 13.24 33.15 -57.77
CA VAL A 737 13.04 32.49 -59.08
C VAL A 737 12.72 33.54 -60.16
N ARG A 738 13.62 33.73 -61.14
CA ARG A 738 13.33 34.54 -62.34
C ARG A 738 12.46 33.73 -63.32
N ARG A 739 11.46 34.38 -63.91
CA ARG A 739 10.50 33.79 -64.86
C ARG A 739 11.24 33.00 -65.96
N GLY A 740 11.01 31.69 -66.04
CA GLY A 740 11.55 30.81 -67.09
C GLY A 740 12.86 30.07 -66.78
N LYS A 741 13.42 30.16 -65.56
CA LYS A 741 14.56 29.33 -65.13
C LYS A 741 14.20 28.41 -63.97
N THR A 742 14.82 27.23 -63.92
CA THR A 742 14.73 26.26 -62.81
C THR A 742 15.18 26.92 -61.50
N PRO A 743 14.49 26.71 -60.37
CA PRO A 743 14.98 27.17 -59.07
C PRO A 743 16.33 26.51 -58.77
N ALA A 744 17.36 27.31 -58.56
CA ALA A 744 18.71 26.84 -58.20
C ALA A 744 19.00 27.21 -56.75
N ARG A 745 19.46 26.26 -55.95
CA ARG A 745 19.97 26.47 -54.58
C ARG A 745 21.49 26.56 -54.68
N SER A 746 22.11 27.57 -54.09
CA SER A 746 23.56 27.70 -54.03
C SER A 746 24.08 27.21 -52.69
N LEU A 747 25.06 26.32 -52.70
CA LEU A 747 25.78 25.85 -51.53
C LEU A 747 27.25 26.26 -51.65
N ALA A 748 27.80 26.87 -50.61
CA ALA A 748 29.21 27.25 -50.57
C ALA A 748 29.95 26.49 -49.47
N PHE A 749 31.07 25.88 -49.85
CA PHE A 749 31.91 25.05 -49.00
C PHE A 749 33.31 25.62 -48.87
N HIS A 750 33.86 25.56 -47.68
CA HIS A 750 35.28 25.81 -47.42
C HIS A 750 36.01 24.47 -47.43
N LEU A 751 36.97 24.33 -48.34
CA LEU A 751 37.77 23.14 -48.50
C LEU A 751 39.16 23.41 -47.94
N THR A 752 39.53 22.65 -46.90
CA THR A 752 40.89 22.68 -46.34
C THR A 752 41.69 21.56 -46.96
N TYR A 753 42.62 21.91 -47.85
CA TYR A 753 43.56 20.98 -48.44
C TYR A 753 44.80 20.86 -47.55
N GLN A 754 45.15 19.65 -47.15
CA GLN A 754 46.33 19.40 -46.34
C GLN A 754 46.81 17.97 -46.56
N SER A 755 48.12 17.80 -46.74
CA SER A 755 48.75 16.49 -46.74
C SER A 755 49.38 16.22 -45.36
N PRO A 756 49.41 14.96 -44.90
CA PRO A 756 50.07 14.59 -43.66
C PRO A 756 51.61 14.54 -43.78
N ASP A 757 52.13 14.45 -45.02
CA ASP A 757 53.52 14.10 -45.32
C ASP A 757 54.31 15.18 -46.09
N ARG A 758 53.65 16.21 -46.66
CA ARG A 758 54.31 17.31 -47.38
C ARG A 758 53.44 18.57 -47.50
N THR A 759 54.07 19.68 -47.88
CA THR A 759 53.35 20.90 -48.32
C THR A 759 52.79 20.68 -49.72
N LEU A 760 51.49 20.94 -49.89
CA LEU A 760 50.82 20.81 -51.19
C LEU A 760 51.16 21.99 -52.10
N THR A 761 51.43 21.69 -53.36
CA THR A 761 51.58 22.70 -54.41
C THR A 761 50.23 23.13 -54.97
N ASP A 762 50.15 24.33 -55.55
CA ASP A 762 48.91 24.82 -56.18
C ASP A 762 48.45 23.90 -57.34
N GLU A 763 49.38 23.29 -58.08
CA GLU A 763 49.06 22.34 -59.15
C GLU A 763 48.37 21.07 -58.64
N GLU A 764 48.87 20.50 -57.52
CA GLU A 764 48.24 19.35 -56.86
C GLU A 764 46.83 19.70 -56.36
N ILE A 765 46.68 20.87 -55.73
CA ILE A 765 45.38 21.35 -55.23
C ILE A 765 44.39 21.54 -56.37
N ASN A 766 44.78 22.24 -57.44
CA ASN A 766 43.91 22.51 -58.58
C ASN A 766 43.48 21.21 -59.28
N THR A 767 44.40 20.25 -59.45
CA THR A 767 44.09 18.95 -60.04
C THR A 767 43.01 18.20 -59.25
N VAL A 768 43.07 18.22 -57.92
CA VAL A 768 42.07 17.59 -57.06
C VAL A 768 40.78 18.39 -57.05
N HIS A 769 40.86 19.72 -57.00
CA HIS A 769 39.71 20.62 -57.03
C HIS A 769 38.89 20.44 -58.32
N ASP A 770 39.54 20.42 -59.48
CA ASP A 770 38.87 20.21 -60.77
C ASP A 770 38.20 18.84 -60.85
N ARG A 771 38.83 17.81 -60.27
CA ARG A 771 38.25 16.46 -60.16
C ARG A 771 36.98 16.45 -59.29
N ILE A 772 37.01 17.15 -58.15
CA ILE A 772 35.86 17.31 -57.26
C ILE A 772 34.71 18.00 -58.01
N VAL A 773 34.99 19.11 -58.69
CA VAL A 773 33.98 19.85 -59.47
C VAL A 773 33.39 18.99 -60.59
N ALA A 774 34.23 18.22 -61.31
CA ALA A 774 33.77 17.32 -62.36
C ALA A 774 32.87 16.19 -61.81
N ALA A 775 33.22 15.59 -60.67
CA ALA A 775 32.42 14.55 -60.02
C ALA A 775 31.06 15.10 -59.57
N LEU A 776 31.04 16.27 -58.93
CA LEU A 776 29.82 16.94 -58.49
C LEU A 776 28.90 17.31 -59.67
N LYS A 777 29.49 17.74 -60.80
CA LYS A 777 28.73 18.00 -62.03
C LYS A 777 28.13 16.74 -62.62
N SER A 778 28.90 15.64 -62.66
CA SER A 778 28.46 14.38 -63.25
C SER A 778 27.39 13.65 -62.41
N GLU A 779 27.54 13.67 -61.09
CA GLU A 779 26.69 12.87 -60.19
C GLU A 779 25.45 13.62 -59.69
N LEU A 780 25.57 14.93 -59.43
CA LEU A 780 24.49 15.75 -58.86
C LEU A 780 23.96 16.82 -59.81
N GLY A 781 24.51 16.91 -61.03
CA GLY A 781 24.19 18.01 -61.95
C GLY A 781 24.58 19.38 -61.39
N ALA A 782 25.56 19.43 -60.48
CA ALA A 782 25.99 20.66 -59.83
C ALA A 782 26.80 21.54 -60.81
N GLU A 783 26.54 22.84 -60.80
CA GLU A 783 27.29 23.81 -61.61
C GLU A 783 28.06 24.77 -60.70
N PRO A 784 29.39 24.95 -60.88
CA PRO A 784 30.14 25.95 -60.12
C PRO A 784 29.59 27.35 -60.40
N ARG A 785 29.51 28.16 -59.34
CA ARG A 785 28.94 29.51 -59.35
C ARG A 785 29.89 30.56 -59.90
#